data_AF-A0AA39H9E5-F1
#
_entry.id   AF-A0AA39H9E5-F1
#
_cell.length_a   1.000
_cell.length_b   1.000
_cell.length_c   1.000
_cell.angle_alpha   90.00
_cell.angle_beta   90.00
_cell.angle_gamma   90.00
#
_symmetry.space_group_name_H-M   'P 1'
#
loop_
_entity.id
_entity.type
_entity.pdbx_description
1 polymer ?
#
loop_
_entity_poly.entity_id
_entity_poly.type
_entity_poly.pdbx_seq_one_letter_code
_entity_poly.pdbx_strand_id
1 'polypeptide(L)'
;MNSCSRQAIPEASSVQHQLRDDWDNREFEQIISDNIKHIADFLSNFELSCRSKIAALNDKITLLERKIEFLEASAKASLILRIMDEEYDAIVLGTGLKECILSGMLSASGKKVLHMDRNSYYGGDSASLTPLEQLYEKFMGPQAKPLPAMGRGRDWNVDLIPKFLMANGSLVKLLIHTGVTRYLEFKSIEGSYVYKGGKVFKVPADEMEALSTSLMGMFEKRRFKKFLVWVQNFDVSNKETWQGLDPHNNTMKQVYEKFGLDENTADFTGHALALYRDDKYKDEPFATTVERIRLYSDSLARYGKSPYLYPLYGLGELPQGFARLSAIYGGTYMLDKPVDSLVIENGKVVGVKSGEEIARCKQVFCDPSYAMDRVRKVGQVIRAICLLNHPIPNTNDAQSCQIIIPQKQVNRHYDIYISCVANTNMVAPKGWYIAMVSTTVETQNPESEILPGLQLLGQITERGCAKSPGISSISTGLHQLSYCDEMDLRELVAGNLFDPLIKYPNEQRQANVPHAPKRYAPLTNEEKKLAVRNALRYVPAKHQRLLAKEFAEELEVYGHIYAYRFMPNYDLKAPKLTEIPAKCEQAASIILMILNNLDPKVAQFPQELVTYGGNGQVFSNWIQFRLTLHYLSIMDDEQTLTMYSGHPSGLFPSHKDAPRMVISNGMMIPNYSTKNLYDKYFALGVTQYGQMTAGSYCYIGPQGIVHGTTITVMNAGRKYLGTDDLAGKVFVTSGLGGMSGAQAKAAVIAGCVGVIAEINEAALNKRYSQGWLDVYSDKLDDIVKFIKEYRGSRKAVSIGYLGNIVDLWERLCEENEMLVELGSDQTSCHNPYNGGYYPVGLTFDEANKLMASDPERFQSAVKHSLTRQIKAVEKLCARGLHFWDYGNAFLIECQRAGSNILVEGASDTKSFKYPSYFQDIMGDIFSMGFGPFRWVCTSGDPEDLRKTDEIAANVIKELCSLKVPNGVRQQYEDNRRWIENAEKHELVVGSQSRILYSDQQGRCSIALAFNKAVENGTVSKPIVISRDHHDVSGTDSPYRETANITDGSAYCADMAIQNVIGDALRGATWVAIHNGGGVGWGDVINGGFGMLLDGSKDAARRAQSMLDWDVSNGVCRRSWSGNEYAYEAIKRTEQRVKGLQVTMPNVVEDEQIFDNLF
;
A
#
# COMPACT_ATOMS: atom_id res chain seq x y z
N MET A 1 -70.37 -60.29 45.63
CA MET A 1 -71.03 -59.38 46.57
C MET A 1 -70.42 -58.00 46.42
N ASN A 2 -71.26 -57.02 46.08
CA ASN A 2 -71.21 -55.57 46.31
C ASN A 2 -69.90 -54.95 46.86
N SER A 3 -69.46 -53.83 46.30
CA SER A 3 -70.03 -52.52 46.68
C SER A 3 -69.27 -51.30 46.09
N CYS A 4 -70.09 -50.28 45.80
CA CYS A 4 -69.84 -48.85 45.92
C CYS A 4 -68.96 -48.08 44.91
N SER A 5 -69.29 -46.79 44.85
CA SER A 5 -69.39 -45.96 43.66
C SER A 5 -68.92 -44.53 43.92
N ARG A 6 -68.47 -43.85 42.84
CA ARG A 6 -68.33 -42.38 42.60
C ARG A 6 -67.25 -41.61 43.37
N GLN A 7 -66.31 -40.93 42.69
CA GLN A 7 -66.31 -39.55 42.14
C GLN A 7 -64.86 -39.15 41.66
N ALA A 8 -64.68 -37.96 41.08
CA ALA A 8 -63.64 -37.54 40.09
C ALA A 8 -62.26 -37.00 40.61
N ILE A 9 -61.20 -37.19 39.78
CA ILE A 9 -59.95 -36.40 39.37
C ILE A 9 -59.28 -35.44 40.41
N PRO A 10 -57.91 -35.30 40.59
CA PRO A 10 -56.82 -35.12 39.57
C PRO A 10 -55.39 -35.72 39.72
N GLU A 11 -54.70 -35.77 38.56
CA GLU A 11 -53.25 -35.62 38.19
C GLU A 11 -52.07 -36.56 38.60
N ALA A 12 -51.34 -36.97 37.52
CA ALA A 12 -49.88 -37.22 37.32
C ALA A 12 -49.17 -38.41 38.03
N SER A 13 -48.23 -39.19 37.45
CA SER A 13 -47.59 -39.24 36.12
C SER A 13 -46.56 -40.40 36.02
N SER A 14 -46.72 -41.28 35.03
CA SER A 14 -45.76 -41.47 33.91
C SER A 14 -44.28 -41.93 34.09
N VAL A 15 -43.92 -42.80 35.05
CA VAL A 15 -42.50 -43.28 35.14
C VAL A 15 -42.33 -44.80 35.13
N GLN A 16 -43.39 -45.60 35.27
CA GLN A 16 -43.22 -47.07 35.37
C GLN A 16 -43.43 -47.87 34.09
N HIS A 17 -43.79 -47.23 32.97
CA HIS A 17 -43.88 -47.93 31.67
C HIS A 17 -42.64 -47.73 30.78
N GLN A 18 -41.71 -46.83 31.16
CA GLN A 18 -40.55 -46.45 30.35
C GLN A 18 -39.27 -47.23 30.70
N LEU A 19 -39.26 -48.01 31.79
CA LEU A 19 -38.09 -48.79 32.22
C LEU A 19 -38.01 -50.20 31.61
N ARG A 20 -39.05 -50.64 30.90
CA ARG A 20 -39.09 -51.99 30.29
C ARG A 20 -38.77 -51.99 28.80
N ASP A 21 -38.87 -50.83 28.14
CA ASP A 21 -38.53 -50.66 26.72
C ASP A 21 -37.04 -50.29 26.49
N ASP A 22 -36.31 -49.86 27.54
CA ASP A 22 -34.88 -49.53 27.47
C ASP A 22 -33.96 -50.77 27.47
N TRP A 23 -34.48 -51.97 27.74
CA TRP A 23 -33.68 -53.21 27.71
C TRP A 23 -33.57 -53.86 26.33
N ASP A 24 -34.53 -53.64 25.44
CA ASP A 24 -34.52 -54.22 24.09
C ASP A 24 -33.64 -53.43 23.09
N ASN A 25 -33.16 -52.24 23.45
CA ASN A 25 -32.31 -51.41 22.58
C ASN A 25 -30.80 -51.72 22.61
N ARG A 26 -30.31 -52.58 23.51
CA ARG A 26 -28.87 -52.93 23.56
C ARG A 26 -28.45 -53.94 22.49
N GLU A 27 -29.32 -54.84 22.04
CA GLU A 27 -28.99 -55.78 20.96
C GLU A 27 -28.85 -55.05 19.61
N PHE A 28 -29.55 -53.94 19.41
CA PHE A 28 -29.47 -53.17 18.17
C PHE A 28 -28.18 -52.34 18.06
N GLU A 29 -27.69 -51.75 19.16
CA GLU A 29 -26.42 -51.01 19.17
C GLU A 29 -25.21 -51.93 18.97
N GLN A 30 -25.23 -53.14 19.52
CA GLN A 30 -24.16 -54.13 19.33
C GLN A 30 -24.07 -54.59 17.86
N ILE A 31 -25.23 -54.87 17.22
CA ILE A 31 -25.30 -55.28 15.81
C ILE A 31 -24.86 -54.14 14.88
N ILE A 32 -25.21 -52.89 15.17
CA ILE A 32 -24.74 -51.74 14.40
C ILE A 32 -23.24 -51.52 14.60
N SER A 33 -22.72 -51.66 15.81
CA SER A 33 -21.28 -51.52 16.09
C SER A 33 -20.47 -52.60 15.38
N ASP A 34 -20.92 -53.85 15.38
CA ASP A 34 -20.26 -54.95 14.71
C ASP A 34 -20.32 -54.83 13.18
N ASN A 35 -21.42 -54.33 12.62
CA ASN A 35 -21.53 -54.03 11.18
C ASN A 35 -20.64 -52.84 10.78
N ILE A 36 -20.57 -51.78 11.58
CA ILE A 36 -19.66 -50.64 11.34
C ILE A 36 -18.20 -51.10 11.43
N LYS A 37 -17.87 -51.99 12.38
CA LYS A 37 -16.55 -52.59 12.50
C LYS A 37 -16.22 -53.46 11.28
N HIS A 38 -17.15 -54.28 10.81
CA HIS A 38 -16.97 -55.06 9.58
C HIS A 38 -16.78 -54.19 8.34
N ILE A 39 -17.50 -53.07 8.23
CA ILE A 39 -17.32 -52.10 7.14
C ILE A 39 -15.97 -51.38 7.27
N ALA A 40 -15.56 -51.00 8.48
CA ALA A 40 -14.26 -50.37 8.73
C ALA A 40 -13.08 -51.32 8.44
N ASP A 41 -13.22 -52.60 8.80
CA ASP A 41 -12.25 -53.66 8.51
C ASP A 41 -12.23 -53.97 7.01
N PHE A 42 -13.38 -53.98 6.33
CA PHE A 42 -13.45 -54.11 4.88
C PHE A 42 -12.79 -52.92 4.17
N LEU A 43 -13.06 -51.69 4.60
CA LEU A 43 -12.46 -50.48 4.04
C LEU A 43 -10.95 -50.44 4.29
N SER A 44 -10.47 -50.85 5.48
CA SER A 44 -9.03 -50.95 5.77
C SER A 44 -8.34 -52.02 4.92
N ASN A 45 -8.97 -53.18 4.74
CA ASN A 45 -8.44 -54.25 3.89
C ASN A 45 -8.50 -53.87 2.40
N PHE A 46 -9.54 -53.15 1.97
CA PHE A 46 -9.65 -52.59 0.62
C PHE A 46 -8.58 -51.53 0.36
N GLU A 47 -8.30 -50.67 1.35
CA GLU A 47 -7.22 -49.68 1.30
C GLU A 47 -5.85 -50.36 1.24
N LEU A 48 -5.59 -51.38 2.05
CA LEU A 48 -4.36 -52.19 2.02
C LEU A 48 -4.16 -52.89 0.66
N SER A 49 -5.24 -53.42 0.07
CA SER A 49 -5.23 -54.04 -1.26
C SER A 49 -4.96 -53.00 -2.36
N CYS A 50 -5.57 -51.80 -2.25
CA CYS A 50 -5.30 -50.70 -3.17
C CYS A 50 -3.87 -50.19 -3.05
N ARG A 51 -3.34 -50.02 -1.83
CA ARG A 51 -1.94 -49.62 -1.57
C ARG A 51 -0.94 -50.63 -2.13
N SER A 52 -1.20 -51.93 -1.97
CA SER A 52 -0.39 -53.00 -2.57
C SER A 52 -0.38 -52.93 -4.11
N LYS A 53 -1.55 -52.71 -4.73
CA LYS A 53 -1.65 -52.54 -6.19
C LYS A 53 -0.99 -51.25 -6.68
N ILE A 54 -1.10 -50.16 -5.94
CA ILE A 54 -0.44 -48.87 -6.23
C ILE A 54 1.08 -49.01 -6.09
N ALA A 55 1.59 -49.71 -5.07
CA ALA A 55 3.02 -49.99 -4.93
C ALA A 55 3.56 -50.81 -6.11
N ALA A 56 2.83 -51.85 -6.53
CA ALA A 56 3.19 -52.63 -7.72
C ALA A 56 3.10 -51.83 -9.04
N LEU A 57 2.21 -50.84 -9.12
CA LEU A 57 2.13 -49.88 -10.23
C LEU A 57 3.30 -48.89 -10.20
N ASN A 58 3.66 -48.37 -9.03
CA ASN A 58 4.79 -47.47 -8.84
C ASN A 58 6.12 -48.15 -9.17
N ASP A 59 6.30 -49.42 -8.80
CA ASP A 59 7.49 -50.19 -9.19
C ASP A 59 7.59 -50.35 -10.72
N LYS A 60 6.46 -50.56 -11.40
CA LYS A 60 6.39 -50.64 -12.87
C LYS A 60 6.62 -49.28 -13.54
N ILE A 61 6.10 -48.21 -12.95
CA ILE A 61 6.31 -46.83 -13.41
C ILE A 61 7.79 -46.47 -13.25
N THR A 62 8.41 -46.78 -12.10
CA THR A 62 9.84 -46.55 -11.86
C THR A 62 10.72 -47.33 -12.85
N LEU A 63 10.32 -48.56 -13.21
CA LEU A 63 11.01 -49.35 -14.23
C LEU A 63 10.82 -48.77 -15.65
N LEU A 64 9.66 -48.18 -15.94
CA LEU A 64 9.38 -47.47 -17.20
C LEU A 64 10.13 -46.14 -17.28
N GLU A 65 10.20 -45.38 -16.18
CA GLU A 65 10.97 -44.15 -16.05
C GLU A 65 12.46 -44.42 -16.28
N ARG A 66 13.03 -45.50 -15.72
CA ARG A 66 14.42 -45.90 -16.01
C ARG A 66 14.64 -46.32 -17.46
N LYS A 67 13.64 -46.91 -18.12
CA LYS A 67 13.71 -47.22 -19.56
C LYS A 67 13.60 -45.97 -20.42
N ILE A 68 12.81 -44.98 -19.99
CA ILE A 68 12.72 -43.66 -20.59
C ILE A 68 14.03 -42.91 -20.40
N GLU A 69 14.65 -42.92 -19.21
CA GLU A 69 15.98 -42.35 -18.97
C GLU A 69 17.07 -42.99 -19.84
N PHE A 70 17.01 -44.31 -20.06
CA PHE A 70 17.92 -45.01 -20.98
C PHE A 70 17.69 -44.63 -22.45
N LEU A 71 16.44 -44.38 -22.85
CA LEU A 71 16.07 -43.92 -24.19
C LEU A 71 16.42 -42.42 -24.41
N GLU A 72 16.25 -41.59 -23.38
CA GLU A 72 16.60 -40.16 -23.36
C GLU A 72 18.13 -39.96 -23.34
N ALA A 73 18.88 -40.85 -22.69
CA ALA A 73 20.34 -40.88 -22.77
C ALA A 73 20.84 -41.16 -24.20
N SER A 74 20.06 -41.88 -25.01
CA SER A 74 20.38 -42.17 -26.41
C SER A 74 20.01 -41.04 -27.39
N ALA A 75 19.29 -40.01 -26.94
CA ALA A 75 18.79 -38.89 -27.77
C ALA A 75 19.49 -37.53 -27.50
N LYS A 76 20.55 -37.50 -26.68
CA LYS A 76 20.97 -36.29 -25.94
C LYS A 76 21.88 -35.26 -26.65
N ALA A 77 22.22 -35.39 -27.93
CA ALA A 77 23.05 -34.37 -28.60
C ALA A 77 22.25 -33.27 -29.32
N SER A 78 21.06 -33.58 -29.84
CA SER A 78 20.29 -32.64 -30.68
C SER A 78 19.27 -31.79 -29.92
N LEU A 79 18.84 -32.23 -28.72
CA LEU A 79 17.88 -31.50 -27.90
C LEU A 79 18.54 -30.37 -27.07
N ILE A 80 19.79 -30.58 -26.63
CA ILE A 80 20.54 -29.63 -25.78
C ILE A 80 20.85 -28.33 -26.52
N LEU A 81 21.22 -28.41 -27.81
CA LEU A 81 21.48 -27.25 -28.67
C LEU A 81 20.24 -26.35 -28.87
N ARG A 82 19.01 -26.89 -28.77
CA ARG A 82 17.79 -26.08 -28.92
C ARG A 82 17.39 -25.32 -27.65
N ILE A 83 17.73 -25.85 -26.46
CA ILE A 83 17.33 -25.28 -25.17
C ILE A 83 18.21 -24.08 -24.82
N MET A 84 19.51 -24.14 -25.10
CA MET A 84 20.44 -23.05 -24.77
C MET A 84 20.32 -21.82 -25.69
N ASP A 85 19.76 -21.97 -26.89
CA ASP A 85 19.53 -20.87 -27.86
C ASP A 85 18.18 -20.14 -27.65
N GLU A 86 17.44 -20.46 -26.58
CA GLU A 86 16.16 -19.84 -26.26
C GLU A 86 16.29 -18.66 -25.29
N GLU A 87 15.36 -17.70 -25.41
CA GLU A 87 15.21 -16.63 -24.42
C GLU A 87 14.26 -17.07 -23.29
N TYR A 88 14.72 -16.92 -22.05
CA TYR A 88 13.99 -17.25 -20.83
C TYR A 88 13.55 -15.99 -20.07
N ASP A 89 12.41 -16.05 -19.39
CA ASP A 89 12.00 -14.96 -18.50
C ASP A 89 12.90 -14.93 -17.25
N ALA A 90 13.28 -16.10 -16.74
CA ALA A 90 14.20 -16.23 -15.62
C ALA A 90 15.09 -17.47 -15.76
N ILE A 91 16.36 -17.32 -15.39
CA ILE A 91 17.26 -18.46 -15.15
C ILE A 91 17.48 -18.59 -13.64
N VAL A 92 17.30 -19.79 -13.09
CA VAL A 92 17.55 -20.11 -11.69
C VAL A 92 18.77 -21.01 -11.59
N LEU A 93 19.76 -20.64 -10.78
CA LEU A 93 21.03 -21.36 -10.64
C LEU A 93 21.18 -21.96 -9.23
N GLY A 94 21.36 -23.28 -9.19
CA GLY A 94 21.42 -24.08 -7.97
C GLY A 94 20.05 -24.61 -7.57
N THR A 95 20.00 -25.86 -7.08
CA THR A 95 18.76 -26.57 -6.75
C THR A 95 18.46 -26.58 -5.25
N GLY A 96 18.91 -25.56 -4.52
CA GLY A 96 18.55 -25.40 -3.12
C GLY A 96 17.04 -25.20 -2.95
N LEU A 97 16.54 -25.35 -1.71
CA LEU A 97 15.10 -25.24 -1.44
C LEU A 97 14.53 -23.88 -1.90
N LYS A 98 15.27 -22.78 -1.72
CA LYS A 98 14.80 -21.44 -2.09
C LYS A 98 14.70 -21.30 -3.60
N GLU A 99 15.70 -21.78 -4.30
CA GLU A 99 15.82 -21.75 -5.74
C GLU A 99 14.73 -22.62 -6.38
N CYS A 100 14.48 -23.82 -5.85
CA CYS A 100 13.37 -24.66 -6.30
C CYS A 100 12.00 -24.02 -6.02
N ILE A 101 11.78 -23.42 -4.84
CA ILE A 101 10.55 -22.67 -4.56
C ILE A 101 10.35 -21.56 -5.60
N LEU A 102 11.37 -20.74 -5.84
CA LEU A 102 11.31 -19.65 -6.82
C LEU A 102 11.01 -20.18 -8.22
N SER A 103 11.72 -21.21 -8.67
CA SER A 103 11.47 -21.84 -9.97
C SER A 103 10.05 -22.37 -10.08
N GLY A 104 9.54 -23.03 -9.03
CA GLY A 104 8.16 -23.52 -8.95
C GLY A 104 7.13 -22.40 -9.06
N MET A 105 7.31 -21.32 -8.30
CA MET A 105 6.41 -20.18 -8.30
C MET A 105 6.45 -19.39 -9.61
N LEU A 106 7.64 -19.13 -10.15
CA LEU A 106 7.82 -18.45 -11.43
C LEU A 106 7.17 -19.25 -12.57
N SER A 107 7.40 -20.56 -12.61
CA SER A 107 6.76 -21.44 -13.61
C SER A 107 5.24 -21.46 -13.44
N ALA A 108 4.73 -21.61 -12.21
CA ALA A 108 3.29 -21.59 -11.92
C ALA A 108 2.61 -20.26 -12.29
N SER A 109 3.35 -19.15 -12.30
CA SER A 109 2.90 -17.84 -12.79
C SER A 109 2.98 -17.68 -14.33
N GLY A 110 3.33 -18.74 -15.07
CA GLY A 110 3.40 -18.76 -16.52
C GLY A 110 4.71 -18.19 -17.10
N LYS A 111 5.76 -18.00 -16.29
CA LYS A 111 7.08 -17.58 -16.78
C LYS A 111 7.83 -18.75 -17.38
N LYS A 112 8.58 -18.49 -18.46
CA LYS A 112 9.49 -19.48 -19.04
C LYS A 112 10.77 -19.52 -18.21
N VAL A 113 10.95 -20.59 -17.43
CA VAL A 113 12.07 -20.74 -16.48
C VAL A 113 13.03 -21.82 -16.94
N LEU A 114 14.31 -21.51 -16.95
CA LEU A 114 15.40 -22.49 -17.04
C LEU A 114 16.08 -22.60 -15.68
N HIS A 115 16.09 -23.79 -15.10
CA HIS A 115 16.68 -24.07 -13.81
C HIS A 115 17.92 -24.96 -14.00
N MET A 116 19.10 -24.43 -13.71
CA MET A 116 20.38 -25.11 -13.93
C MET A 116 21.11 -25.37 -12.61
N ASP A 117 21.81 -26.50 -12.51
CA ASP A 117 22.73 -26.77 -11.40
C ASP A 117 23.95 -27.55 -11.89
N ARG A 118 25.12 -27.20 -11.35
CA ARG A 118 26.37 -27.95 -11.58
C ARG A 118 26.38 -29.31 -10.88
N ASN A 119 25.53 -29.50 -9.87
CA ASN A 119 25.38 -30.77 -9.20
C ASN A 119 24.48 -31.72 -10.01
N SER A 120 24.77 -33.02 -9.93
CA SER A 120 23.97 -34.09 -10.56
C SER A 120 22.74 -34.49 -9.74
N TYR A 121 22.48 -33.82 -8.62
CA TYR A 121 21.40 -34.11 -7.69
C TYR A 121 20.67 -32.83 -7.28
N TYR A 122 19.40 -32.96 -6.88
CA TYR A 122 18.59 -31.86 -6.35
C TYR A 122 18.94 -31.56 -4.90
N GLY A 123 18.80 -30.29 -4.51
CA GLY A 123 18.70 -29.86 -3.13
C GLY A 123 19.87 -29.03 -2.64
N GLY A 124 21.01 -29.00 -3.35
CA GLY A 124 22.22 -28.31 -2.90
C GLY A 124 22.55 -28.65 -1.43
N ASP A 125 22.53 -27.62 -0.57
CA ASP A 125 22.71 -27.75 0.89
C ASP A 125 21.59 -28.52 1.62
N SER A 126 20.42 -28.65 1.02
CA SER A 126 19.27 -29.43 1.52
C SER A 126 19.15 -30.81 0.88
N ALA A 127 20.19 -31.27 0.17
CA ALA A 127 20.19 -32.60 -0.45
C ALA A 127 20.23 -33.72 0.60
N SER A 128 19.54 -34.82 0.30
CA SER A 128 19.63 -36.10 1.00
C SER A 128 20.51 -37.03 0.16
N LEU A 129 21.63 -37.48 0.71
CA LEU A 129 22.54 -38.38 0.01
C LEU A 129 22.07 -39.83 0.10
N THR A 130 21.96 -40.48 -1.06
CA THR A 130 21.59 -41.89 -1.19
C THR A 130 22.17 -42.46 -2.49
N PRO A 131 22.79 -43.66 -2.48
CA PRO A 131 22.97 -44.55 -1.33
C PRO A 131 24.09 -44.09 -0.38
N LEU A 132 24.19 -44.69 0.82
CA LEU A 132 25.12 -44.30 1.90
C LEU A 132 26.59 -44.15 1.46
N GLU A 133 27.04 -44.90 0.45
CA GLU A 133 28.36 -44.78 -0.13
C GLU A 133 28.69 -43.35 -0.56
N GLN A 134 27.72 -42.57 -1.07
CA GLN A 134 27.92 -41.16 -1.44
C GLN A 134 28.30 -40.28 -0.25
N LEU A 135 27.77 -40.58 0.95
CA LEU A 135 28.13 -39.89 2.17
C LEU A 135 29.59 -40.19 2.55
N TYR A 136 30.00 -41.45 2.44
CA TYR A 136 31.36 -41.88 2.73
C TYR A 136 32.35 -41.27 1.75
N GLU A 137 32.05 -41.28 0.45
CA GLU A 137 32.89 -40.62 -0.55
C GLU A 137 33.06 -39.13 -0.26
N LYS A 138 31.99 -38.46 0.18
CA LYS A 138 32.01 -37.02 0.50
C LYS A 138 32.87 -36.68 1.71
N PHE A 139 32.83 -37.49 2.77
CA PHE A 139 33.49 -37.17 4.05
C PHE A 139 34.84 -37.88 4.26
N MET A 140 35.02 -39.06 3.69
CA MET A 140 36.19 -39.92 3.89
C MET A 140 37.02 -40.13 2.62
N GLY A 141 36.55 -39.62 1.48
CA GLY A 141 37.26 -39.62 0.20
C GLY A 141 36.85 -40.77 -0.74
N PRO A 142 37.34 -40.72 -1.99
CA PRO A 142 36.96 -41.69 -3.03
C PRO A 142 37.27 -43.12 -2.58
N GLN A 143 36.36 -44.06 -2.84
CA GLN A 143 36.44 -45.49 -2.46
C GLN A 143 36.16 -45.84 -0.99
N ALA A 144 35.84 -44.88 -0.12
CA ALA A 144 35.39 -45.18 1.23
C ALA A 144 34.07 -45.98 1.21
N LYS A 145 33.97 -47.04 2.02
CA LYS A 145 32.81 -47.94 2.05
C LYS A 145 32.17 -48.01 3.43
N PRO A 146 30.82 -48.06 3.51
CA PRO A 146 30.13 -48.30 4.77
C PRO A 146 30.48 -49.64 5.42
N LEU A 147 30.37 -49.71 6.75
CA LEU A 147 30.51 -50.97 7.48
C LEU A 147 29.45 -51.99 7.01
N PRO A 148 29.79 -53.27 6.79
CA PRO A 148 28.83 -54.27 6.34
C PRO A 148 27.59 -54.43 7.23
N ALA A 149 27.72 -54.15 8.53
CA ALA A 149 26.62 -54.19 9.50
C ALA A 149 25.56 -53.08 9.30
N MET A 150 25.83 -52.06 8.49
CA MET A 150 24.91 -50.95 8.20
C MET A 150 23.84 -51.28 7.14
N GLY A 151 23.84 -52.50 6.61
CA GLY A 151 22.83 -52.95 5.64
C GLY A 151 23.08 -52.39 4.24
N ARG A 152 22.02 -52.26 3.44
CA ARG A 152 22.13 -51.80 2.04
C ARG A 152 22.23 -50.28 2.03
N GLY A 153 23.18 -49.70 1.31
CA GLY A 153 23.34 -48.25 1.20
C GLY A 153 22.09 -47.51 0.74
N ARG A 154 21.25 -48.11 -0.10
CA ARG A 154 19.98 -47.55 -0.59
C ARG A 154 18.88 -47.38 0.47
N ASP A 155 19.04 -48.04 1.62
CA ASP A 155 18.09 -47.94 2.74
C ASP A 155 18.39 -46.69 3.61
N TRP A 156 19.35 -45.85 3.19
CA TRP A 156 19.76 -44.61 3.84
C TRP A 156 19.44 -43.39 2.96
N ASN A 157 18.97 -42.32 3.59
CA ASN A 157 18.79 -40.99 3.01
C ASN A 157 19.35 -39.97 4.00
N VAL A 158 20.61 -39.55 3.83
CA VAL A 158 21.30 -38.72 4.83
C VAL A 158 21.32 -37.26 4.40
N ASP A 159 20.56 -36.42 5.12
CA ASP A 159 20.52 -34.97 4.89
C ASP A 159 21.87 -34.30 5.20
N LEU A 160 22.32 -33.41 4.32
CA LEU A 160 23.52 -32.59 4.57
C LEU A 160 23.27 -31.53 5.65
N ILE A 161 22.05 -30.98 5.70
CA ILE A 161 21.61 -29.99 6.69
C ILE A 161 20.16 -30.31 7.10
N PRO A 162 19.95 -31.26 8.03
CA PRO A 162 18.65 -31.50 8.65
C PRO A 162 18.09 -30.22 9.29
N LYS A 163 16.82 -29.97 9.02
CA LYS A 163 16.00 -28.84 9.46
C LYS A 163 14.61 -29.39 9.73
N PHE A 164 14.11 -29.16 10.93
CA PHE A 164 12.73 -29.49 11.24
C PHE A 164 11.80 -28.31 10.94
N LEU A 165 10.63 -28.63 10.41
CA LEU A 165 9.62 -27.67 10.03
C LEU A 165 8.65 -27.47 11.20
N MET A 166 8.40 -26.23 11.62
CA MET A 166 7.30 -25.97 12.57
C MET A 166 5.95 -26.30 11.91
N ALA A 167 5.13 -27.12 12.55
CA ALA A 167 3.85 -27.60 12.03
C ALA A 167 2.86 -26.51 11.62
N ASN A 168 2.93 -25.33 12.24
CA ASN A 168 2.13 -24.15 11.88
C ASN A 168 2.97 -23.02 11.25
N GLY A 169 4.22 -23.31 10.87
CA GLY A 169 5.16 -22.35 10.31
C GLY A 169 4.86 -21.99 8.85
N SER A 170 5.40 -20.86 8.40
CA SER A 170 5.14 -20.31 7.06
C SER A 170 5.52 -21.25 5.92
N LEU A 171 6.60 -22.04 6.06
CA LEU A 171 6.99 -23.01 5.05
C LEU A 171 5.95 -24.14 4.89
N VAL A 172 5.36 -24.63 5.99
CA VAL A 172 4.27 -25.63 5.92
C VAL A 172 3.03 -25.02 5.27
N LYS A 173 2.68 -23.78 5.62
CA LYS A 173 1.58 -23.04 4.99
C LYS A 173 1.83 -22.85 3.47
N LEU A 174 3.06 -22.53 3.07
CA LEU A 174 3.47 -22.41 1.67
C LEU A 174 3.33 -23.74 0.92
N LEU A 175 3.79 -24.85 1.52
CA LEU A 175 3.65 -26.18 0.92
C LEU A 175 2.19 -26.56 0.69
N ILE A 176 1.32 -26.24 1.65
CA ILE A 176 -0.14 -26.47 1.53
C ILE A 176 -0.72 -25.59 0.42
N HIS A 177 -0.37 -24.30 0.42
CA HIS A 177 -0.90 -23.33 -0.53
C HIS A 177 -0.52 -23.66 -1.98
N THR A 178 0.72 -24.07 -2.20
CA THR A 178 1.26 -24.44 -3.52
C THR A 178 0.82 -25.83 -3.99
N GLY A 179 0.18 -26.62 -3.12
CA GLY A 179 -0.24 -27.98 -3.43
C GLY A 179 0.91 -28.99 -3.50
N VAL A 180 2.14 -28.59 -3.18
CA VAL A 180 3.32 -29.47 -3.18
C VAL A 180 3.22 -30.58 -2.14
N THR A 181 2.41 -30.38 -1.08
CA THR A 181 2.09 -31.45 -0.11
C THR A 181 1.46 -32.70 -0.73
N ARG A 182 0.94 -32.64 -1.97
CA ARG A 182 0.43 -33.81 -2.69
C ARG A 182 1.52 -34.80 -3.09
N TYR A 183 2.78 -34.36 -3.10
CA TYR A 183 3.93 -35.18 -3.48
C TYR A 183 4.77 -35.62 -2.28
N LEU A 184 4.39 -35.18 -1.07
CA LEU A 184 5.23 -35.27 0.12
C LEU A 184 4.42 -35.85 1.27
N GLU A 185 5.02 -36.82 1.96
CA GLU A 185 4.52 -37.30 3.24
C GLU A 185 5.36 -36.70 4.37
N PHE A 186 4.71 -36.35 5.48
CA PHE A 186 5.38 -35.78 6.64
C PHE A 186 5.16 -36.62 7.87
N LYS A 187 6.18 -36.66 8.72
CA LYS A 187 6.12 -37.28 10.04
C LYS A 187 6.43 -36.26 11.12
N SER A 188 5.67 -36.30 12.20
CA SER A 188 5.97 -35.52 13.40
C SER A 188 7.18 -36.11 14.11
N ILE A 189 8.12 -35.24 14.50
CA ILE A 189 9.28 -35.60 15.32
C ILE A 189 8.82 -36.03 16.71
N GLU A 190 9.45 -37.03 17.30
CA GLU A 190 8.93 -37.64 18.53
C GLU A 190 9.19 -36.82 19.79
N GLY A 191 10.23 -35.98 19.81
CA GLY A 191 10.53 -35.14 20.96
C GLY A 191 11.24 -33.83 20.65
N SER A 192 11.03 -32.85 21.52
CA SER A 192 11.76 -31.58 21.55
C SER A 192 12.30 -31.35 22.96
N TYR A 193 13.61 -31.16 23.05
CA TYR A 193 14.35 -31.18 24.30
C TYR A 193 15.30 -29.98 24.43
N VAL A 194 15.60 -29.62 25.67
CA VAL A 194 16.60 -28.62 26.04
C VAL A 194 17.57 -29.19 27.06
N TYR A 195 18.85 -28.87 26.91
CA TYR A 195 19.89 -29.25 27.85
C TYR A 195 19.99 -28.23 29.00
N LYS A 196 20.08 -28.74 30.24
CA LYS A 196 20.33 -27.92 31.43
C LYS A 196 21.13 -28.73 32.45
N GLY A 197 22.25 -28.19 32.93
CA GLY A 197 23.01 -28.75 34.07
C GLY A 197 23.35 -30.24 33.95
N GLY A 198 23.85 -30.68 32.79
CA GLY A 198 24.26 -32.08 32.56
C GLY A 198 23.15 -33.03 32.09
N LYS A 199 21.90 -32.57 32.00
CA LYS A 199 20.75 -33.42 31.65
C LYS A 199 19.91 -32.82 30.53
N VAL A 200 19.19 -33.68 29.82
CA VAL A 200 18.25 -33.33 28.75
C VAL A 200 16.84 -33.41 29.30
N PHE A 201 16.03 -32.38 29.04
CA PHE A 201 14.65 -32.27 29.53
C PHE A 201 13.71 -31.98 28.36
N LYS A 202 12.48 -32.51 28.40
CA LYS A 202 11.44 -32.14 27.43
C LYS A 202 11.12 -30.65 27.58
N VAL A 203 11.04 -29.93 26.47
CA VAL A 203 10.68 -28.51 26.46
C VAL A 203 9.20 -28.36 26.82
N PRO A 204 8.85 -27.70 27.94
CA PRO A 204 7.46 -27.48 28.31
C PRO A 204 6.86 -26.34 27.48
N ALA A 205 5.80 -26.60 26.72
CA ALA A 205 5.21 -25.57 25.84
C ALA A 205 3.70 -25.36 26.00
N ASP A 206 3.06 -26.08 26.92
CA ASP A 206 1.68 -25.83 27.34
C ASP A 206 1.54 -25.85 28.87
N GLU A 207 0.33 -25.55 29.36
CA GLU A 207 0.03 -25.50 30.79
C GLU A 207 0.28 -26.82 31.52
N MET A 208 -0.02 -27.96 30.88
CA MET A 208 0.11 -29.29 31.48
C MET A 208 1.58 -29.72 31.56
N GLU A 209 2.35 -29.47 30.50
CA GLU A 209 3.78 -29.72 30.45
C GLU A 209 4.56 -28.82 31.40
N ALA A 210 4.17 -27.53 31.51
CA ALA A 210 4.76 -26.59 32.45
C ALA A 210 4.59 -27.05 33.92
N LEU A 211 3.48 -27.68 34.28
CA LEU A 211 3.24 -28.17 35.63
C LEU A 211 3.91 -29.54 35.91
N SER A 212 4.05 -30.38 34.89
CA SER A 212 4.62 -31.74 35.03
C SER A 212 6.15 -31.81 34.89
N THR A 213 6.78 -30.86 34.20
CA THR A 213 8.23 -30.87 33.91
C THR A 213 9.12 -30.90 35.16
N SER A 214 10.27 -31.56 35.12
CA SER A 214 11.30 -31.50 36.18
C SER A 214 12.34 -30.38 35.95
N LEU A 215 12.21 -29.60 34.87
CA LEU A 215 13.15 -28.54 34.47
C LEU A 215 13.15 -27.33 35.43
N MET A 216 12.02 -27.12 36.12
CA MET A 216 11.71 -25.96 36.97
C MET A 216 11.22 -26.40 38.36
N GLY A 217 11.55 -25.61 39.38
CA GLY A 217 11.03 -25.79 40.74
C GLY A 217 9.52 -25.49 40.85
N MET A 218 8.87 -25.94 41.93
CA MET A 218 7.41 -25.89 42.07
C MET A 218 6.80 -24.48 41.92
N PHE A 219 7.42 -23.45 42.47
CA PHE A 219 6.94 -22.07 42.35
C PHE A 219 7.17 -21.50 40.94
N GLU A 220 8.29 -21.85 40.31
CA GLU A 220 8.63 -21.40 38.97
C GLU A 220 7.65 -21.93 37.92
N LYS A 221 7.23 -23.19 38.05
CA LYS A 221 6.19 -23.78 37.20
C LYS A 221 4.91 -22.96 37.16
N ARG A 222 4.48 -22.40 38.30
CA ARG A 222 3.25 -21.58 38.38
C ARG A 222 3.43 -20.24 37.68
N ARG A 223 4.61 -19.63 37.76
CA ARG A 223 4.94 -18.38 37.05
C ARG A 223 5.00 -18.61 35.54
N PHE A 224 5.71 -19.65 35.11
CA PHE A 224 5.83 -20.01 33.70
C PHE A 224 4.48 -20.39 33.08
N LYS A 225 3.63 -21.13 33.81
CA LYS A 225 2.25 -21.39 33.39
C LYS A 225 1.49 -20.09 33.09
N LYS A 226 1.53 -19.12 34.00
CA LYS A 226 0.84 -17.82 33.81
C LYS A 226 1.38 -17.07 32.58
N PHE A 227 2.69 -17.12 32.38
CA PHE A 227 3.33 -16.55 31.19
C PHE A 227 2.81 -17.21 29.90
N LEU A 228 2.78 -18.55 29.80
CA LEU A 228 2.27 -19.25 28.62
C LEU A 228 0.78 -18.94 28.34
N VAL A 229 -0.05 -18.87 29.38
CA VAL A 229 -1.46 -18.48 29.24
C VAL A 229 -1.58 -17.06 28.67
N TRP A 230 -0.75 -16.13 29.13
CA TRP A 230 -0.73 -14.79 28.59
C TRP A 230 -0.26 -14.76 27.13
N VAL A 231 0.83 -15.46 26.78
CA VAL A 231 1.33 -15.58 25.41
C VAL A 231 0.25 -16.11 24.45
N GLN A 232 -0.54 -17.09 24.89
CA GLN A 232 -1.62 -17.67 24.08
C GLN A 232 -2.78 -16.71 23.83
N ASN A 233 -3.08 -15.83 24.79
CA ASN A 233 -4.16 -14.84 24.69
C ASN A 233 -3.69 -13.49 24.15
N PHE A 234 -2.38 -13.32 23.92
CA PHE A 234 -1.81 -12.08 23.44
C PHE A 234 -2.18 -11.83 21.98
N ASP A 235 -2.68 -10.62 21.72
CA ASP A 235 -3.01 -10.12 20.39
C ASP A 235 -2.44 -8.71 20.25
N VAL A 236 -1.50 -8.56 19.31
CA VAL A 236 -0.83 -7.28 19.03
C VAL A 236 -1.82 -6.20 18.61
N SER A 237 -2.97 -6.56 18.03
CA SER A 237 -4.00 -5.61 17.61
C SER A 237 -4.98 -5.22 18.73
N ASN A 238 -5.02 -5.98 19.83
CA ASN A 238 -5.96 -5.79 20.93
C ASN A 238 -5.24 -5.39 22.23
N LYS A 239 -5.29 -4.09 22.55
CA LYS A 239 -4.66 -3.48 23.73
C LYS A 239 -5.10 -4.07 25.07
N GLU A 240 -6.29 -4.65 25.16
CA GLU A 240 -6.76 -5.28 26.41
C GLU A 240 -5.95 -6.54 26.75
N THR A 241 -5.41 -7.23 25.75
CA THR A 241 -4.62 -8.46 25.94
C THR A 241 -3.18 -8.19 26.42
N TRP A 242 -2.71 -6.95 26.29
CA TRP A 242 -1.35 -6.53 26.62
C TRP A 242 -1.07 -6.53 28.12
N GLN A 243 -2.11 -6.41 28.94
CA GLN A 243 -2.03 -6.28 30.39
C GLN A 243 -1.09 -5.15 30.86
N GLY A 244 -0.98 -4.05 30.11
CA GLY A 244 -0.11 -2.92 30.44
C GLY A 244 1.35 -3.03 29.97
N LEU A 245 1.66 -3.97 29.07
CA LEU A 245 2.94 -4.03 28.34
C LEU A 245 2.74 -3.63 26.87
N ASP A 246 3.38 -2.57 26.42
CA ASP A 246 3.32 -2.13 25.02
C ASP A 246 4.25 -3.00 24.14
N PRO A 247 3.71 -3.73 23.14
CA PRO A 247 4.48 -4.66 22.32
C PRO A 247 5.54 -4.01 21.43
N HIS A 248 5.46 -2.71 21.19
CA HIS A 248 6.41 -1.98 20.35
C HIS A 248 7.48 -1.25 21.17
N ASN A 249 7.21 -0.98 22.46
CA ASN A 249 8.09 -0.18 23.31
C ASN A 249 8.73 -0.98 24.45
N ASN A 250 8.05 -2.01 24.99
CA ASN A 250 8.60 -2.83 26.05
C ASN A 250 9.45 -3.97 25.50
N THR A 251 10.57 -4.25 26.18
CA THR A 251 11.51 -5.29 25.77
C THR A 251 11.09 -6.66 26.31
N MET A 252 11.57 -7.74 25.68
CA MET A 252 11.29 -9.09 26.18
C MET A 252 11.82 -9.32 27.60
N LYS A 253 12.92 -8.66 27.97
CA LYS A 253 13.44 -8.65 29.35
C LYS A 253 12.41 -8.12 30.35
N GLN A 254 11.74 -7.02 30.03
CA GLN A 254 10.68 -6.45 30.87
C GLN A 254 9.46 -7.38 30.99
N VAL A 255 9.16 -8.15 29.94
CA VAL A 255 8.14 -9.20 30.00
C VAL A 255 8.53 -10.28 31.01
N TYR A 256 9.74 -10.82 30.91
CA TYR A 256 10.22 -11.83 31.85
C TYR A 256 10.22 -11.35 33.30
N GLU A 257 10.62 -10.10 33.53
CA GLU A 257 10.58 -9.45 34.85
C GLU A 257 9.14 -9.34 35.38
N LYS A 258 8.18 -8.92 34.53
CA LYS A 258 6.76 -8.82 34.92
C LYS A 258 6.16 -10.15 35.34
N PHE A 259 6.48 -11.23 34.62
CA PHE A 259 6.02 -12.58 34.98
C PHE A 259 6.88 -13.24 36.07
N GLY A 260 7.97 -12.58 36.48
CA GLY A 260 8.90 -13.03 37.51
C GLY A 260 9.63 -14.32 37.14
N LEU A 261 9.90 -14.56 35.85
CA LEU A 261 10.61 -15.75 35.40
C LEU A 261 12.10 -15.65 35.79
N ASP A 262 12.67 -16.76 36.29
CA ASP A 262 14.10 -16.80 36.59
C ASP A 262 14.95 -16.82 35.31
N GLU A 263 16.24 -16.52 35.45
CA GLU A 263 17.14 -16.40 34.30
C GLU A 263 17.21 -17.70 33.48
N ASN A 264 17.19 -18.87 34.12
CA ASN A 264 17.23 -20.14 33.40
C ASN A 264 15.93 -20.39 32.63
N THR A 265 14.79 -20.01 33.21
CA THR A 265 13.48 -20.11 32.56
C THR A 265 13.39 -19.19 31.36
N ALA A 266 13.82 -17.94 31.51
CA ALA A 266 13.92 -16.99 30.41
C ALA A 266 14.84 -17.50 29.28
N ASP A 267 15.97 -18.11 29.65
CA ASP A 267 16.96 -18.69 28.72
C ASP A 267 16.34 -19.79 27.86
N PHE A 268 15.81 -20.86 28.47
CA PHE A 268 15.22 -21.93 27.66
C PHE A 268 13.97 -21.46 26.91
N THR A 269 13.25 -20.45 27.40
CA THR A 269 12.09 -19.89 26.71
C THR A 269 12.48 -19.23 25.39
N GLY A 270 13.50 -18.36 25.39
CA GLY A 270 13.97 -17.74 24.16
C GLY A 270 14.65 -18.71 23.21
N HIS A 271 15.51 -19.57 23.74
CA HIS A 271 16.34 -20.45 22.94
C HIS A 271 15.61 -21.70 22.44
N ALA A 272 14.72 -22.30 23.25
CA ALA A 272 14.03 -23.54 22.89
C ALA A 272 12.61 -23.35 22.36
N LEU A 273 11.84 -22.35 22.85
CA LEU A 273 10.50 -22.06 22.32
C LEU A 273 10.55 -21.03 21.20
N ALA A 274 11.26 -19.90 21.37
CA ALA A 274 11.35 -18.86 20.34
C ALA A 274 12.45 -19.13 19.28
N LEU A 275 13.36 -20.07 19.52
CA LEU A 275 14.47 -20.44 18.63
C LEU A 275 15.39 -19.26 18.28
N TYR A 276 15.67 -18.38 19.24
CA TYR A 276 16.77 -17.44 19.10
C TYR A 276 18.12 -18.14 19.25
N ARG A 277 19.15 -17.57 18.62
CA ARG A 277 20.51 -18.12 18.61
C ARG A 277 21.42 -17.48 19.65
N ASP A 278 21.06 -16.29 20.10
CA ASP A 278 21.78 -15.48 21.08
C ASP A 278 20.77 -14.67 21.92
N ASP A 279 21.28 -13.92 22.91
CA ASP A 279 20.46 -13.21 23.91
C ASP A 279 19.98 -11.82 23.47
N LYS A 280 20.31 -11.35 22.27
CA LYS A 280 20.01 -9.97 21.83
C LYS A 280 18.52 -9.65 21.82
N TYR A 281 17.68 -10.66 21.54
CA TYR A 281 16.23 -10.53 21.53
C TYR A 281 15.64 -10.04 22.87
N LYS A 282 16.39 -10.21 23.98
CA LYS A 282 15.94 -9.78 25.32
C LYS A 282 15.80 -8.25 25.40
N ASP A 283 16.61 -7.52 24.64
CA ASP A 283 16.63 -6.05 24.64
C ASP A 283 15.79 -5.43 23.50
N GLU A 284 15.16 -6.26 22.66
CA GLU A 284 14.29 -5.84 21.56
C GLU A 284 12.81 -5.84 21.98
N PRO A 285 11.93 -5.08 21.28
CA PRO A 285 10.49 -5.12 21.50
C PRO A 285 9.91 -6.54 21.47
N PHE A 286 9.05 -6.88 22.44
CA PHE A 286 8.70 -8.28 22.70
C PHE A 286 7.74 -8.93 21.70
N ALA A 287 7.03 -8.14 20.87
CA ALA A 287 5.95 -8.61 20.00
C ALA A 287 6.33 -9.87 19.21
N THR A 288 7.41 -9.79 18.43
CA THR A 288 7.90 -10.88 17.58
C THR A 288 8.31 -12.10 18.40
N THR A 289 8.89 -11.91 19.59
CA THR A 289 9.28 -13.01 20.45
C THR A 289 8.07 -13.77 20.98
N VAL A 290 7.03 -13.06 21.40
CA VAL A 290 5.78 -13.67 21.89
C VAL A 290 5.08 -14.45 20.77
N GLU A 291 5.03 -13.91 19.55
CA GLU A 291 4.49 -14.61 18.38
C GLU A 291 5.27 -15.89 18.05
N ARG A 292 6.60 -15.88 18.18
CA ARG A 292 7.45 -17.07 17.96
C ARG A 292 7.20 -18.15 19.01
N ILE A 293 7.04 -17.77 20.27
CA ILE A 293 6.69 -18.71 21.36
C ILE A 293 5.30 -19.29 21.11
N ARG A 294 4.32 -18.45 20.74
CA ARG A 294 2.97 -18.88 20.39
C ARG A 294 2.98 -19.85 19.20
N LEU A 295 3.75 -19.56 18.14
CA LEU A 295 3.91 -20.46 17.00
C LEU A 295 4.42 -21.85 17.39
N TYR A 296 5.36 -21.93 18.33
CA TYR A 296 5.84 -23.20 18.87
C TYR A 296 4.71 -23.97 19.56
N SER A 297 4.00 -23.32 20.49
CA SER A 297 2.88 -23.93 21.23
C SER A 297 1.75 -24.37 20.31
N ASP A 298 1.35 -23.54 19.35
CA ASP A 298 0.31 -23.86 18.35
C ASP A 298 0.72 -25.04 17.47
N SER A 299 2.00 -25.11 17.12
CA SER A 299 2.56 -26.23 16.35
C SER A 299 2.54 -27.53 17.17
N LEU A 300 2.87 -27.47 18.47
CA LEU A 300 2.80 -28.62 19.38
C LEU A 300 1.35 -29.09 19.56
N ALA A 301 0.40 -28.18 19.76
CA ALA A 301 -1.01 -28.50 19.95
C ALA A 301 -1.64 -29.29 18.79
N ARG A 302 -1.06 -29.18 17.58
CA ARG A 302 -1.56 -29.86 16.38
C ARG A 302 -1.29 -31.37 16.37
N TYR A 303 -0.15 -31.82 16.91
CA TYR A 303 0.29 -33.22 16.84
C TYR A 303 0.64 -33.84 18.21
N GLY A 304 0.70 -33.04 19.28
CA GLY A 304 0.81 -33.47 20.68
C GLY A 304 2.17 -34.02 21.16
N LYS A 305 3.11 -34.30 20.26
CA LYS A 305 4.43 -34.88 20.61
C LYS A 305 5.56 -33.85 20.57
N SER A 306 5.64 -33.11 19.47
CA SER A 306 6.66 -32.11 19.15
C SER A 306 6.05 -31.06 18.21
N PRO A 307 6.52 -29.80 18.21
CA PRO A 307 6.08 -28.79 17.23
C PRO A 307 6.62 -29.06 15.81
N TYR A 308 7.49 -30.05 15.66
CA TYR A 308 8.30 -30.26 14.48
C TYR A 308 7.75 -31.36 13.56
N LEU A 309 7.84 -31.10 12.26
CA LEU A 309 7.59 -32.01 11.16
C LEU A 309 8.87 -32.23 10.36
N TYR A 310 8.96 -33.39 9.73
CA TYR A 310 10.05 -33.76 8.83
C TYR A 310 9.50 -34.59 7.67
N PRO A 311 9.95 -34.38 6.42
CA PRO A 311 9.52 -35.20 5.29
C PRO A 311 9.91 -36.66 5.49
N LEU A 312 9.02 -37.58 5.09
CA LEU A 312 9.17 -38.98 5.42
C LEU A 312 10.43 -39.60 4.80
N TYR A 313 10.99 -39.08 3.70
CA TYR A 313 12.19 -39.62 3.06
C TYR A 313 13.37 -38.62 3.02
N GLY A 314 13.37 -37.62 3.89
CA GLY A 314 14.45 -36.64 4.01
C GLY A 314 14.16 -35.29 3.34
N LEU A 315 14.94 -34.26 3.67
CA LEU A 315 14.66 -32.90 3.20
C LEU A 315 14.86 -32.70 1.71
N GLY A 316 15.60 -33.58 1.04
CA GLY A 316 15.74 -33.59 -0.41
C GLY A 316 14.41 -33.70 -1.15
N GLU A 317 13.36 -34.21 -0.51
CA GLU A 317 12.01 -34.23 -1.07
C GLU A 317 11.43 -32.82 -1.26
N LEU A 318 11.76 -31.84 -0.41
CA LEU A 318 11.19 -30.49 -0.53
C LEU A 318 11.62 -29.80 -1.83
N PRO A 319 12.93 -29.67 -2.16
CA PRO A 319 13.36 -29.14 -3.46
C PRO A 319 12.81 -29.94 -4.63
N GLN A 320 12.73 -31.27 -4.54
CA GLN A 320 12.19 -32.12 -5.59
C GLN A 320 10.68 -31.89 -5.82
N GLY A 321 9.90 -31.70 -4.76
CA GLY A 321 8.47 -31.38 -4.85
C GLY A 321 8.22 -30.07 -5.59
N PHE A 322 9.03 -29.04 -5.32
CA PHE A 322 8.97 -27.78 -6.07
C PHE A 322 9.56 -27.88 -7.48
N ALA A 323 10.57 -28.73 -7.70
CA ALA A 323 11.06 -29.02 -9.04
C ALA A 323 9.99 -29.66 -9.91
N ARG A 324 9.24 -30.62 -9.35
CA ARG A 324 8.07 -31.22 -9.99
C ARG A 324 6.97 -30.21 -10.27
N LEU A 325 6.68 -29.32 -9.31
CA LEU A 325 5.75 -28.22 -9.53
C LEU A 325 6.18 -27.37 -10.73
N SER A 326 7.44 -26.96 -10.76
CA SER A 326 8.01 -26.16 -11.85
C SER A 326 7.89 -26.87 -13.19
N ALA A 327 8.22 -28.17 -13.26
CA ALA A 327 8.10 -28.97 -14.48
C ALA A 327 6.66 -29.11 -14.99
N ILE A 328 5.68 -29.29 -14.09
CA ILE A 328 4.25 -29.35 -14.44
C ILE A 328 3.81 -28.06 -15.16
N TYR A 329 4.37 -26.93 -14.78
CA TYR A 329 4.08 -25.63 -15.38
C TYR A 329 5.08 -25.21 -16.46
N GLY A 330 5.85 -26.16 -17.03
CA GLY A 330 6.70 -25.92 -18.20
C GLY A 330 8.09 -25.37 -17.88
N GLY A 331 8.53 -25.38 -16.63
CA GLY A 331 9.92 -25.09 -16.26
C GLY A 331 10.88 -26.19 -16.76
N THR A 332 12.04 -25.79 -17.28
CA THR A 332 13.07 -26.71 -17.80
C THR A 332 14.19 -26.89 -16.79
N TYR A 333 14.55 -28.13 -16.44
CA TYR A 333 15.64 -28.43 -15.51
C TYR A 333 16.87 -28.98 -16.24
N MET A 334 18.05 -28.48 -15.87
CA MET A 334 19.35 -28.95 -16.37
C MET A 334 20.30 -29.17 -15.19
N LEU A 335 20.32 -30.42 -14.69
CA LEU A 335 21.32 -30.87 -13.73
C LEU A 335 22.61 -31.29 -14.46
N ASP A 336 23.71 -31.39 -13.71
CA ASP A 336 25.02 -31.77 -14.24
C ASP A 336 25.49 -30.86 -15.40
N LYS A 337 25.07 -29.59 -15.38
CA LYS A 337 25.41 -28.60 -16.41
C LYS A 337 26.34 -27.55 -15.77
N PRO A 338 27.58 -27.38 -16.26
CA PRO A 338 28.50 -26.38 -15.71
C PRO A 338 27.93 -24.98 -15.89
N VAL A 339 28.22 -24.08 -14.94
CA VAL A 339 27.85 -22.67 -15.03
C VAL A 339 29.14 -21.87 -14.90
N ASP A 340 29.65 -21.34 -16.02
CA ASP A 340 30.98 -20.73 -16.08
C ASP A 340 30.97 -19.29 -15.59
N SER A 341 29.96 -18.51 -16.02
CA SER A 341 29.83 -17.09 -15.67
C SER A 341 28.44 -16.54 -15.97
N LEU A 342 28.05 -15.50 -15.23
CA LEU A 342 26.93 -14.64 -15.58
C LEU A 342 27.32 -13.69 -16.72
N VAL A 343 26.49 -13.59 -17.76
CA VAL A 343 26.71 -12.67 -18.87
C VAL A 343 26.07 -11.34 -18.53
N ILE A 344 26.88 -10.28 -18.50
CA ILE A 344 26.45 -8.93 -18.12
C ILE A 344 26.72 -7.97 -19.28
N GLU A 345 25.67 -7.31 -19.75
CA GLU A 345 25.73 -6.28 -20.78
C GLU A 345 25.11 -4.99 -20.20
N ASN A 346 25.79 -3.85 -20.35
CA ASN A 346 25.34 -2.55 -19.83
C ASN A 346 24.95 -2.56 -18.34
N GLY A 347 25.67 -3.32 -17.51
CA GLY A 347 25.42 -3.43 -16.08
C GLY A 347 24.20 -4.28 -15.69
N LYS A 348 23.52 -4.91 -16.65
CA LYS A 348 22.39 -5.84 -16.41
C LYS A 348 22.80 -7.26 -16.78
N VAL A 349 22.32 -8.23 -16.00
CA VAL A 349 22.46 -9.65 -16.37
C VAL A 349 21.54 -9.93 -17.57
N VAL A 350 22.09 -10.57 -18.59
CA VAL A 350 21.37 -10.88 -19.84
C VAL A 350 21.40 -12.37 -20.19
N GLY A 351 22.08 -13.18 -19.39
CA GLY A 351 22.16 -14.62 -19.61
C GLY A 351 23.17 -15.33 -18.72
N VAL A 352 23.28 -16.63 -18.93
CA VAL A 352 24.23 -17.52 -18.24
C VAL A 352 25.02 -18.31 -19.27
N LYS A 353 26.35 -18.30 -19.12
CA LYS A 353 27.27 -19.03 -20.01
C LYS A 353 27.57 -20.42 -19.45
N SER A 354 27.51 -21.43 -20.31
CA SER A 354 27.86 -22.83 -20.03
C SER A 354 28.59 -23.44 -21.23
N GLY A 355 29.89 -23.66 -21.11
CA GLY A 355 30.76 -24.06 -22.21
C GLY A 355 30.85 -22.99 -23.29
N GLU A 356 30.51 -23.36 -24.52
CA GLU A 356 30.44 -22.44 -25.68
C GLU A 356 29.04 -21.81 -25.86
N GLU A 357 28.06 -22.20 -25.03
CA GLU A 357 26.65 -21.81 -25.17
C GLU A 357 26.26 -20.71 -24.17
N ILE A 358 25.28 -19.87 -24.54
CA ILE A 358 24.72 -18.81 -23.67
C ILE A 358 23.20 -18.88 -23.68
N ALA A 359 22.61 -19.25 -22.55
CA ALA A 359 21.17 -19.13 -22.34
C ALA A 359 20.84 -17.67 -21.99
N ARG A 360 20.03 -16.99 -22.81
CA ARG A 360 19.67 -15.58 -22.60
C ARG A 360 18.46 -15.46 -21.68
N CYS A 361 18.45 -14.44 -20.83
CA CYS A 361 17.33 -14.21 -19.91
C CYS A 361 17.20 -12.76 -19.46
N LYS A 362 16.00 -12.41 -18.96
CA LYS A 362 15.73 -11.10 -18.36
C LYS A 362 16.22 -10.99 -16.91
N GLN A 363 16.23 -12.10 -16.18
CA GLN A 363 16.57 -12.16 -14.77
C GLN A 363 17.32 -13.46 -14.43
N VAL A 364 18.29 -13.37 -13.51
CA VAL A 364 18.97 -14.53 -12.94
C VAL A 364 18.78 -14.54 -11.43
N PHE A 365 18.32 -15.67 -10.89
CA PHE A 365 18.31 -15.97 -9.46
C PHE A 365 19.35 -17.05 -9.21
N CYS A 366 20.20 -16.90 -8.20
CA CYS A 366 21.25 -17.90 -7.98
C CYS A 366 21.58 -18.08 -6.50
N ASP A 367 21.94 -19.31 -6.14
CA ASP A 367 22.64 -19.58 -4.89
C ASP A 367 23.93 -18.73 -4.82
N PRO A 368 24.27 -18.15 -3.65
CA PRO A 368 25.45 -17.31 -3.49
C PRO A 368 26.77 -17.89 -4.04
N SER A 369 26.92 -19.21 -4.09
CA SER A 369 28.12 -19.87 -4.60
C SER A 369 28.32 -19.72 -6.12
N TYR A 370 27.33 -19.23 -6.85
CA TYR A 370 27.42 -18.90 -8.28
C TYR A 370 27.83 -17.43 -8.54
N ALA A 371 27.92 -16.60 -7.50
CA ALA A 371 28.25 -15.17 -7.60
C ALA A 371 29.18 -14.73 -6.45
N MET A 372 30.30 -15.45 -6.28
CA MET A 372 31.24 -15.24 -5.17
C MET A 372 31.88 -13.85 -5.13
N ASP A 373 31.93 -13.16 -6.27
CA ASP A 373 32.37 -11.76 -6.42
C ASP A 373 31.36 -10.73 -5.89
N ARG A 374 30.11 -11.15 -5.62
CA ARG A 374 28.99 -10.27 -5.21
C ARG A 374 28.55 -10.50 -3.76
N VAL A 375 29.31 -11.27 -2.99
CA VAL A 375 28.94 -11.71 -1.65
C VAL A 375 30.10 -11.55 -0.65
N ARG A 376 29.78 -11.22 0.59
CA ARG A 376 30.69 -11.09 1.74
C ARG A 376 30.48 -12.24 2.72
N LYS A 377 31.56 -12.66 3.38
CA LYS A 377 31.48 -13.65 4.46
C LYS A 377 30.93 -12.99 5.74
N VAL A 378 29.88 -13.56 6.34
CA VAL A 378 29.23 -13.07 7.57
C VAL A 378 29.39 -14.00 8.77
N GLY A 379 29.99 -15.17 8.58
CA GLY A 379 30.27 -16.10 9.66
C GLY A 379 30.74 -17.45 9.14
N GLN A 380 30.74 -18.45 10.01
CA GLN A 380 31.01 -19.84 9.65
C GLN A 380 30.20 -20.76 10.56
N VAL A 381 29.76 -21.89 10.04
CA VAL A 381 29.04 -22.93 10.80
C VAL A 381 29.84 -24.23 10.71
N ILE A 382 29.98 -24.91 11.84
CA ILE A 382 30.48 -26.28 11.89
C ILE A 382 29.31 -27.24 12.05
N ARG A 383 29.37 -28.36 11.33
CA ARG A 383 28.41 -29.47 11.42
C ARG A 383 29.15 -30.79 11.53
N ALA A 384 28.62 -31.70 12.35
CA ALA A 384 29.02 -33.09 12.39
C ALA A 384 27.81 -33.99 12.17
N ILE A 385 27.87 -34.86 11.16
CA ILE A 385 26.90 -35.92 10.93
C ILE A 385 27.45 -37.18 11.58
N CYS A 386 26.66 -37.76 12.48
CA CYS A 386 27.03 -38.90 13.32
C CYS A 386 26.04 -40.04 13.09
N LEU A 387 26.55 -41.23 12.76
CA LEU A 387 25.74 -42.44 12.64
C LEU A 387 25.80 -43.21 13.97
N LEU A 388 24.63 -43.52 14.53
CA LEU A 388 24.49 -44.23 15.80
C LEU A 388 23.70 -45.53 15.59
N ASN A 389 23.91 -46.50 16.46
CA ASN A 389 23.15 -47.76 16.52
C ASN A 389 22.24 -47.84 17.77
N HIS A 390 21.99 -46.70 18.40
CA HIS A 390 21.15 -46.56 19.60
C HIS A 390 20.49 -45.16 19.62
N PRO A 391 19.34 -44.98 20.28
CA PRO A 391 18.74 -43.66 20.46
C PRO A 391 19.61 -42.77 21.35
N ILE A 392 19.48 -41.45 21.23
CA ILE A 392 20.24 -40.51 22.07
C ILE A 392 19.87 -40.73 23.56
N PRO A 393 20.84 -40.94 24.46
CA PRO A 393 20.58 -41.17 25.88
C PRO A 393 19.71 -40.06 26.52
N ASN A 394 18.86 -40.45 27.47
CA ASN A 394 17.97 -39.53 28.21
C ASN A 394 16.90 -38.81 27.36
N THR A 395 16.56 -39.35 26.17
CA THR A 395 15.46 -38.84 25.33
C THR A 395 14.24 -39.76 25.32
N ASN A 396 14.08 -40.61 26.36
CA ASN A 396 13.00 -41.60 26.46
C ASN A 396 12.90 -42.50 25.21
N ASP A 397 14.07 -42.96 24.72
CA ASP A 397 14.23 -43.80 23.52
C ASP A 397 13.55 -43.24 22.26
N ALA A 398 13.45 -41.90 22.15
CA ALA A 398 12.87 -41.23 21.00
C ALA A 398 13.60 -41.59 19.71
N GLN A 399 12.82 -41.98 18.70
CA GLN A 399 13.35 -42.35 17.38
C GLN A 399 13.68 -41.13 16.53
N SER A 400 13.13 -39.97 16.88
CA SER A 400 13.53 -38.69 16.32
C SER A 400 13.37 -37.56 17.33
N CYS A 401 14.32 -36.64 17.39
CA CYS A 401 14.25 -35.54 18.33
C CYS A 401 15.09 -34.32 17.93
N GLN A 402 14.70 -33.16 18.47
CA GLN A 402 15.51 -31.95 18.51
C GLN A 402 16.02 -31.74 19.93
N ILE A 403 17.30 -31.43 20.09
CA ILE A 403 17.88 -30.98 21.36
C ILE A 403 18.58 -29.65 21.11
N ILE A 404 18.33 -28.69 21.99
CA ILE A 404 19.01 -27.39 21.99
C ILE A 404 19.84 -27.29 23.26
N ILE A 405 21.12 -26.96 23.12
CA ILE A 405 22.00 -26.59 24.23
C ILE A 405 22.10 -25.06 24.23
N PRO A 406 21.45 -24.37 25.17
CA PRO A 406 21.54 -22.93 25.27
C PRO A 406 22.99 -22.49 25.49
N GLN A 407 23.37 -21.39 24.86
CA GLN A 407 24.73 -20.83 24.87
C GLN A 407 25.36 -20.74 26.26
N LYS A 408 24.58 -20.38 27.30
CA LYS A 408 25.06 -20.21 28.68
C LYS A 408 25.46 -21.53 29.34
N GLN A 409 24.87 -22.66 28.92
CA GLN A 409 25.18 -23.98 29.48
C GLN A 409 26.56 -24.49 29.08
N VAL A 410 27.15 -23.90 28.04
CA VAL A 410 28.45 -24.27 27.47
C VAL A 410 29.41 -23.09 27.38
N ASN A 411 29.09 -21.96 28.02
CA ASN A 411 29.87 -20.73 28.03
C ASN A 411 30.24 -20.22 26.62
N ARG A 412 29.22 -20.11 25.76
CA ARG A 412 29.34 -19.66 24.36
C ARG A 412 28.44 -18.46 24.08
N HIS A 413 28.60 -17.88 22.90
CA HIS A 413 27.72 -16.82 22.36
C HIS A 413 26.61 -17.35 21.45
N TYR A 414 26.67 -18.61 21.02
CA TYR A 414 25.65 -19.25 20.20
C TYR A 414 25.31 -20.65 20.71
N ASP A 415 24.04 -21.02 20.57
CA ASP A 415 23.52 -22.35 20.91
C ASP A 415 24.17 -23.47 20.08
N ILE A 416 24.11 -24.69 20.62
CA ILE A 416 24.40 -25.92 19.89
C ILE A 416 23.09 -26.65 19.61
N TYR A 417 22.87 -26.98 18.34
CA TYR A 417 21.67 -27.67 17.87
C TYR A 417 22.00 -29.13 17.56
N ILE A 418 21.19 -30.04 18.08
CA ILE A 418 21.27 -31.47 17.80
C ILE A 418 19.94 -31.92 17.21
N SER A 419 19.97 -32.54 16.03
CA SER A 419 18.80 -33.17 15.41
C SER A 419 19.05 -34.66 15.23
N CYS A 420 18.09 -35.51 15.55
CA CYS A 420 18.17 -36.95 15.38
C CYS A 420 16.95 -37.48 14.62
N VAL A 421 17.20 -38.38 13.66
CA VAL A 421 16.17 -39.10 12.89
C VAL A 421 16.58 -40.57 12.71
N ALA A 422 15.62 -41.46 12.48
CA ALA A 422 15.86 -42.90 12.42
C ALA A 422 14.98 -43.59 11.36
N ASN A 423 14.88 -44.92 11.43
CA ASN A 423 14.06 -45.70 10.51
C ASN A 423 12.58 -45.30 10.48
N THR A 424 12.07 -44.74 11.57
CA THR A 424 10.71 -44.21 11.65
C THR A 424 10.46 -43.11 10.63
N ASN A 425 11.52 -42.42 10.21
CA ASN A 425 11.53 -41.34 9.24
C ASN A 425 12.12 -41.81 7.90
N MET A 426 12.10 -43.12 7.59
CA MET A 426 12.55 -43.74 6.33
C MET A 426 13.91 -43.27 5.77
N VAL A 427 14.80 -42.80 6.65
CA VAL A 427 16.13 -42.26 6.31
C VAL A 427 17.28 -43.17 6.72
N ALA A 428 17.01 -44.22 7.50
CA ALA A 428 18.00 -45.20 7.93
C ALA A 428 17.35 -46.59 8.14
N PRO A 429 18.13 -47.69 8.10
CA PRO A 429 17.65 -49.02 8.46
C PRO A 429 17.21 -49.13 9.93
N LYS A 430 16.40 -50.16 10.23
CA LYS A 430 15.96 -50.44 11.61
C LYS A 430 17.17 -50.63 12.54
N GLY A 431 17.16 -49.93 13.68
CA GLY A 431 18.24 -49.95 14.67
C GLY A 431 19.34 -48.92 14.44
N TRP A 432 19.25 -48.11 13.38
CA TRP A 432 20.20 -47.04 13.08
C TRP A 432 19.57 -45.65 13.17
N TYR A 433 20.41 -44.69 13.55
CA TYR A 433 20.05 -43.29 13.79
C TYR A 433 21.07 -42.37 13.11
N ILE A 434 20.58 -41.23 12.63
CA ILE A 434 21.39 -40.16 12.08
C ILE A 434 21.22 -38.96 13.00
N ALA A 435 22.30 -38.59 13.69
CA ALA A 435 22.35 -37.40 14.53
C ALA A 435 23.24 -36.34 13.89
N MET A 436 22.78 -35.09 13.85
CA MET A 436 23.61 -33.95 13.45
C MET A 436 23.82 -33.00 14.62
N VAL A 437 25.07 -32.60 14.84
CA VAL A 437 25.44 -31.56 15.81
C VAL A 437 25.95 -30.34 15.05
N SER A 438 25.45 -29.14 15.37
CA SER A 438 25.88 -27.92 14.69
C SER A 438 25.87 -26.69 15.59
N THR A 439 26.79 -25.76 15.32
CA THR A 439 26.84 -24.44 15.95
C THR A 439 27.58 -23.43 15.08
N THR A 440 27.47 -22.15 15.43
CA THR A 440 28.23 -21.06 14.82
C THR A 440 29.67 -21.12 15.32
N VAL A 441 30.65 -20.95 14.45
CA VAL A 441 32.07 -20.95 14.82
C VAL A 441 32.42 -19.64 15.53
N GLU A 442 32.96 -19.74 16.74
CA GLU A 442 33.42 -18.61 17.56
C GLU A 442 34.95 -18.57 17.69
N THR A 443 35.64 -19.68 17.44
CA THR A 443 37.07 -19.86 17.71
C THR A 443 37.83 -20.41 16.50
N GLN A 444 39.16 -20.46 16.62
CA GLN A 444 40.04 -21.08 15.61
C GLN A 444 40.03 -22.62 15.65
N ASN A 445 39.38 -23.24 16.65
CA ASN A 445 39.22 -24.70 16.75
C ASN A 445 37.74 -25.12 16.72
N PRO A 446 37.07 -25.06 15.55
CA PRO A 446 35.63 -25.32 15.43
C PRO A 446 35.18 -26.68 15.96
N GLU A 447 35.99 -27.74 15.83
CA GLU A 447 35.61 -29.09 16.26
C GLU A 447 35.44 -29.20 17.78
N SER A 448 36.20 -28.42 18.54
CA SER A 448 36.03 -28.35 20.01
C SER A 448 34.70 -27.75 20.42
N GLU A 449 34.09 -26.91 19.56
CA GLU A 449 32.86 -26.17 19.86
C GLU A 449 31.60 -27.03 19.83
N ILE A 450 31.62 -28.14 19.07
CA ILE A 450 30.53 -29.11 19.02
C ILE A 450 30.71 -30.28 19.99
N LEU A 451 31.86 -30.35 20.70
CA LEU A 451 32.17 -31.43 21.61
C LEU A 451 31.08 -31.64 22.69
N PRO A 452 30.49 -30.60 23.31
CA PRO A 452 29.40 -30.79 24.26
C PRO A 452 28.19 -31.51 23.63
N GLY A 453 27.87 -31.20 22.38
CA GLY A 453 26.78 -31.86 21.67
C GLY A 453 27.12 -33.30 21.26
N LEU A 454 28.35 -33.57 20.86
CA LEU A 454 28.82 -34.92 20.54
C LEU A 454 28.80 -35.84 21.77
N GLN A 455 29.17 -35.32 22.95
CA GLN A 455 29.14 -36.08 24.21
C GLN A 455 27.73 -36.50 24.62
N LEU A 456 26.69 -35.78 24.19
CA LEU A 456 25.30 -36.16 24.44
C LEU A 456 24.83 -37.33 23.58
N LEU A 457 25.48 -37.61 22.44
CA LEU A 457 25.04 -38.64 21.50
C LEU A 457 25.28 -40.07 21.98
N GLY A 458 26.14 -40.29 22.98
CA GLY A 458 26.59 -41.62 23.41
C GLY A 458 27.70 -42.17 22.50
N GLN A 459 27.69 -43.49 22.25
CA GLN A 459 28.72 -44.12 21.41
C GLN A 459 28.44 -43.84 19.93
N ILE A 460 29.30 -43.04 19.30
CA ILE A 460 29.21 -42.74 17.87
C ILE A 460 29.90 -43.85 17.08
N THR A 461 29.18 -44.47 16.14
CA THR A 461 29.74 -45.52 15.26
C THR A 461 30.63 -44.90 14.19
N GLU A 462 30.12 -43.87 13.51
CA GLU A 462 30.84 -43.17 12.44
C GLU A 462 30.53 -41.67 12.47
N ARG A 463 31.49 -40.83 12.04
CA ARG A 463 31.38 -39.37 12.08
C ARG A 463 32.05 -38.70 10.87
N GLY A 464 31.31 -37.82 10.20
CA GLY A 464 31.83 -36.86 9.22
C GLY A 464 31.66 -35.42 9.71
N CYS A 465 32.68 -34.58 9.56
CA CYS A 465 32.63 -33.15 9.92
C CYS A 465 32.76 -32.27 8.68
N ALA A 466 31.94 -31.22 8.58
CA ALA A 466 32.01 -30.21 7.53
C ALA A 466 32.03 -28.79 8.11
N LYS A 467 32.82 -27.91 7.51
CA LYS A 467 32.84 -26.46 7.78
C LYS A 467 32.24 -25.75 6.57
N SER A 468 31.19 -24.94 6.77
CA SER A 468 30.59 -24.13 5.70
C SER A 468 30.69 -22.64 6.01
N PRO A 469 31.14 -21.78 5.08
CA PRO A 469 31.10 -20.33 5.27
C PRO A 469 29.65 -19.82 5.31
N GLY A 470 29.35 -18.89 6.21
CA GLY A 470 28.16 -18.05 6.13
C GLY A 470 28.46 -16.88 5.21
N ILE A 471 27.64 -16.71 4.17
CA ILE A 471 27.86 -15.73 3.11
C ILE A 471 26.59 -14.87 2.97
N SER A 472 26.74 -13.55 2.86
CA SER A 472 25.65 -12.58 2.60
C SER A 472 25.99 -11.71 1.39
N SER A 473 25.03 -11.22 0.63
CA SER A 473 25.28 -10.29 -0.49
C SER A 473 26.03 -9.00 -0.07
N ILE A 474 26.88 -8.46 -0.97
CA ILE A 474 27.54 -7.13 -0.83
C ILE A 474 26.58 -6.00 -1.22
N SER A 475 25.54 -6.30 -2.00
CA SER A 475 24.40 -5.40 -2.22
C SER A 475 23.29 -5.68 -1.20
N THR A 476 22.70 -4.64 -0.61
CA THR A 476 21.52 -4.69 0.26
C THR A 476 20.23 -5.09 -0.49
N GLY A 477 20.34 -5.87 -1.56
CA GLY A 477 19.24 -6.39 -2.36
C GLY A 477 18.80 -7.79 -1.93
N LEU A 478 18.64 -8.02 -0.62
CA LEU A 478 17.65 -8.97 -0.14
C LEU A 478 16.51 -8.11 0.39
N HIS A 479 15.71 -7.58 -0.54
CA HIS A 479 14.45 -6.94 -0.18
C HIS A 479 13.60 -7.97 0.54
N GLN A 480 13.49 -7.77 1.86
CA GLN A 480 12.24 -7.70 2.59
C GLN A 480 11.06 -8.35 1.86
N LEU A 481 10.81 -9.63 2.13
CA LEU A 481 9.47 -10.19 2.02
C LEU A 481 8.64 -9.65 3.20
N SER A 482 8.28 -8.36 3.14
CA SER A 482 6.89 -8.03 3.41
C SER A 482 6.16 -8.32 2.11
N TYR A 483 5.14 -9.18 2.15
CA TYR A 483 4.24 -9.37 1.01
C TYR A 483 3.55 -8.03 0.70
N CYS A 484 4.14 -7.24 -0.19
CA CYS A 484 3.39 -6.44 -1.12
C CYS A 484 3.54 -7.19 -2.43
N ASP A 485 2.52 -7.94 -2.84
CA ASP A 485 2.50 -8.61 -4.14
C ASP A 485 2.84 -7.56 -5.23
N GLU A 486 3.71 -7.89 -6.19
CA GLU A 486 3.93 -6.98 -7.32
C GLU A 486 2.60 -6.75 -8.04
N MET A 487 2.30 -5.48 -8.37
CA MET A 487 1.06 -5.11 -9.05
C MET A 487 0.89 -5.89 -10.37
N ASP A 488 -0.15 -6.72 -10.45
CA ASP A 488 -0.50 -7.47 -11.66
C ASP A 488 -1.50 -6.68 -12.52
N LEU A 489 -0.96 -5.94 -13.51
CA LEU A 489 -1.75 -5.14 -14.43
C LEU A 489 -2.75 -5.95 -15.26
N ARG A 490 -2.47 -7.23 -15.55
CA ARG A 490 -3.40 -8.07 -16.33
C ARG A 490 -4.60 -8.48 -15.49
N GLU A 491 -4.38 -8.74 -14.21
CA GLU A 491 -5.45 -8.99 -13.24
C GLU A 491 -6.28 -7.72 -13.01
N LEU A 492 -5.66 -6.54 -12.92
CA LEU A 492 -6.37 -5.26 -12.78
C LEU A 492 -7.38 -5.00 -13.90
N VAL A 493 -7.01 -5.31 -15.15
CA VAL A 493 -7.86 -5.05 -16.33
C VAL A 493 -8.74 -6.24 -16.73
N ALA A 494 -8.69 -7.35 -15.97
CA ALA A 494 -9.43 -8.55 -16.31
C ALA A 494 -10.95 -8.31 -16.22
N GLY A 495 -11.69 -8.78 -17.23
CA GLY A 495 -13.15 -8.62 -17.28
C GLY A 495 -13.93 -9.67 -16.47
N ASN A 496 -13.29 -10.75 -16.02
CA ASN A 496 -13.94 -11.89 -15.37
C ASN A 496 -13.98 -11.77 -13.84
N LEU A 497 -14.38 -10.60 -13.32
CA LEU A 497 -14.38 -10.28 -11.88
C LEU A 497 -15.16 -11.27 -10.99
N PHE A 498 -16.10 -12.00 -11.60
CA PHE A 498 -17.04 -12.84 -10.89
C PHE A 498 -16.82 -14.34 -11.12
N ASP A 499 -15.88 -14.74 -11.99
CA ASP A 499 -15.70 -16.15 -12.37
C ASP A 499 -14.22 -16.56 -12.55
N PRO A 500 -13.62 -17.24 -11.54
CA PRO A 500 -14.20 -17.49 -10.21
C PRO A 500 -14.37 -16.19 -9.41
N LEU A 501 -15.32 -16.15 -8.49
CA LEU A 501 -15.50 -14.98 -7.61
C LEU A 501 -14.21 -14.77 -6.81
N ILE A 502 -13.66 -13.56 -6.87
CA ILE A 502 -12.45 -13.15 -6.13
C ILE A 502 -12.61 -13.55 -4.66
N LYS A 503 -11.63 -14.26 -4.09
CA LYS A 503 -11.70 -14.71 -2.70
C LYS A 503 -11.84 -13.51 -1.77
N TYR A 504 -12.64 -13.67 -0.72
CA TYR A 504 -12.73 -12.63 0.30
C TYR A 504 -11.38 -12.55 1.03
N PRO A 505 -10.75 -11.37 1.12
CA PRO A 505 -9.47 -11.25 1.81
C PRO A 505 -9.63 -11.53 3.31
N ASN A 506 -8.59 -12.09 3.93
CA ASN A 506 -8.58 -12.35 5.38
C ASN A 506 -8.59 -11.04 6.19
N GLU A 507 -8.03 -9.96 5.64
CA GLU A 507 -8.08 -8.61 6.17
C GLU A 507 -8.63 -7.67 5.07
N GLN A 508 -9.78 -7.02 5.32
CA GLN A 508 -10.40 -6.12 4.34
C GLN A 508 -9.67 -4.79 4.22
N ARG A 509 -9.01 -4.37 5.30
CA ARG A 509 -8.41 -3.04 5.50
C ARG A 509 -7.05 -3.19 6.15
N GLN A 510 -6.02 -2.61 5.56
CA GLN A 510 -4.66 -2.72 6.10
C GLN A 510 -4.47 -1.72 7.25
N ALA A 511 -4.07 -2.21 8.44
CA ALA A 511 -3.97 -1.38 9.64
C ALA A 511 -2.95 -0.22 9.54
N ASN A 512 -1.97 -0.32 8.65
CA ASN A 512 -0.92 0.67 8.42
C ASN A 512 -1.25 1.72 7.34
N VAL A 513 -2.45 1.65 6.74
CA VAL A 513 -2.92 2.62 5.73
C VAL A 513 -3.97 3.54 6.37
N PRO A 514 -3.92 4.87 6.13
CA PRO A 514 -4.97 5.77 6.61
C PRO A 514 -6.31 5.43 5.97
N HIS A 515 -7.37 5.39 6.79
CA HIS A 515 -8.74 5.08 6.35
C HIS A 515 -9.68 6.27 6.46
N ALA A 516 -10.64 6.35 5.53
CA ALA A 516 -11.70 7.32 5.64
C ALA A 516 -12.57 7.05 6.89
N PRO A 517 -13.04 8.10 7.59
CA PRO A 517 -13.97 7.93 8.68
C PRO A 517 -15.28 7.30 8.20
N LYS A 518 -16.02 6.68 9.13
CA LYS A 518 -17.36 6.17 8.86
C LYS A 518 -18.23 7.28 8.26
N ARG A 519 -18.87 7.01 7.11
CA ARG A 519 -19.72 7.97 6.42
C ARG A 519 -21.05 8.12 7.15
N TYR A 520 -21.56 9.35 7.20
CA TYR A 520 -22.91 9.60 7.65
C TYR A 520 -23.88 9.11 6.57
N ALA A 521 -24.69 8.10 6.89
CA ALA A 521 -25.62 7.47 5.96
C ALA A 521 -27.05 7.57 6.52
N PRO A 522 -27.75 8.70 6.30
CA PRO A 522 -29.10 8.92 6.82
C PRO A 522 -30.15 8.15 5.99
N LEU A 523 -30.00 6.83 5.90
CA LEU A 523 -30.86 5.95 5.11
C LEU A 523 -31.93 5.30 5.98
N THR A 524 -33.18 5.35 5.52
CA THR A 524 -34.26 4.49 6.03
C THR A 524 -33.99 3.02 5.70
N ASN A 525 -34.71 2.09 6.34
CA ASN A 525 -34.54 0.65 6.05
C ASN A 525 -34.83 0.29 4.58
N GLU A 526 -35.80 0.95 3.94
CA GLU A 526 -36.07 0.74 2.51
C GLU A 526 -34.95 1.30 1.62
N GLU A 527 -34.33 2.40 2.04
CA GLU A 527 -33.18 2.98 1.35
C GLU A 527 -31.91 2.14 1.55
N LYS A 528 -31.70 1.53 2.71
CA LYS A 528 -30.62 0.54 2.91
C LYS A 528 -30.78 -0.66 1.98
N LYS A 529 -32.00 -1.20 1.85
CA LYS A 529 -32.31 -2.24 0.86
C LYS A 529 -32.05 -1.77 -0.56
N LEU A 530 -32.39 -0.51 -0.88
CA LEU A 530 -32.12 0.09 -2.18
C LEU A 530 -30.62 0.25 -2.45
N ALA A 531 -29.81 0.68 -1.47
CA ALA A 531 -28.36 0.77 -1.58
C ALA A 531 -27.73 -0.59 -1.92
N VAL A 532 -28.11 -1.64 -1.19
CA VAL A 532 -27.65 -3.01 -1.46
C VAL A 532 -28.11 -3.47 -2.85
N ARG A 533 -29.38 -3.22 -3.22
CA ARG A 533 -29.90 -3.53 -4.57
C ARG A 533 -29.11 -2.81 -5.65
N ASN A 534 -28.75 -1.54 -5.43
CA ASN A 534 -27.98 -0.74 -6.36
C ASN A 534 -26.56 -1.29 -6.57
N ALA A 535 -25.89 -1.75 -5.51
CA ALA A 535 -24.58 -2.40 -5.59
C ALA A 535 -24.65 -3.78 -6.27
N LEU A 536 -25.73 -4.53 -6.04
CA LEU A 536 -25.94 -5.84 -6.68
C LEU A 536 -26.20 -5.77 -8.19
N ARG A 537 -26.48 -4.58 -8.76
CA ARG A 537 -26.63 -4.41 -10.22
C ARG A 537 -25.38 -4.83 -11.00
N TYR A 538 -24.20 -4.70 -10.38
CA TYR A 538 -22.95 -5.14 -11.00
C TYR A 538 -22.71 -6.65 -10.90
N VAL A 539 -23.49 -7.37 -10.08
CA VAL A 539 -23.19 -8.73 -9.63
C VAL A 539 -24.07 -9.74 -10.37
N PRO A 540 -23.48 -10.79 -10.99
CA PRO A 540 -24.24 -11.89 -11.57
C PRO A 540 -25.10 -12.62 -10.53
N ALA A 541 -26.31 -13.04 -10.94
CA ALA A 541 -27.34 -13.61 -10.05
C ALA A 541 -26.83 -14.68 -9.07
N LYS A 542 -25.94 -15.58 -9.52
CA LYS A 542 -25.38 -16.67 -8.70
C LYS A 542 -24.61 -16.21 -7.47
N HIS A 543 -24.05 -15.00 -7.48
CA HIS A 543 -23.25 -14.44 -6.37
C HIS A 543 -24.03 -13.43 -5.53
N GLN A 544 -25.21 -13.00 -5.97
CA GLN A 544 -25.96 -11.90 -5.34
C GLN A 544 -26.31 -12.20 -3.88
N ARG A 545 -26.67 -13.45 -3.54
CA ARG A 545 -27.03 -13.82 -2.16
C ARG A 545 -25.87 -13.61 -1.19
N LEU A 546 -24.66 -13.99 -1.60
CA LEU A 546 -23.45 -13.82 -0.79
C LEU A 546 -23.10 -12.34 -0.67
N LEU A 547 -22.98 -11.65 -1.80
CA LEU A 547 -22.54 -10.26 -1.81
C LEU A 547 -23.58 -9.30 -1.22
N ALA A 548 -24.87 -9.63 -1.23
CA ALA A 548 -25.90 -8.84 -0.56
C ALA A 548 -25.63 -8.73 0.95
N LYS A 549 -25.17 -9.82 1.56
CA LYS A 549 -24.82 -9.86 2.98
C LYS A 549 -23.59 -9.00 3.25
N GLU A 550 -22.54 -9.17 2.46
CA GLU A 550 -21.30 -8.39 2.58
C GLU A 550 -21.56 -6.88 2.38
N PHE A 551 -22.32 -6.51 1.36
CA PHE A 551 -22.65 -5.11 1.11
C PHE A 551 -23.54 -4.51 2.21
N ALA A 552 -24.47 -5.27 2.77
CA ALA A 552 -25.25 -4.81 3.92
C ALA A 552 -24.37 -4.60 5.15
N GLU A 553 -23.41 -5.50 5.39
CA GLU A 553 -22.43 -5.36 6.48
C GLU A 553 -21.52 -4.14 6.27
N GLU A 554 -20.96 -3.94 5.07
CA GLU A 554 -20.15 -2.75 4.75
C GLU A 554 -20.93 -1.45 4.96
N LEU A 555 -22.20 -1.40 4.52
CA LEU A 555 -23.05 -0.23 4.69
C LEU A 555 -23.25 0.12 6.17
N GLU A 556 -23.41 -0.87 7.05
CA GLU A 556 -23.56 -0.63 8.49
C GLU A 556 -22.24 -0.24 9.16
N VAL A 557 -21.13 -0.90 8.81
CA VAL A 557 -19.84 -0.67 9.45
C VAL A 557 -19.24 0.66 8.99
N TYR A 558 -19.28 0.94 7.70
CA TYR A 558 -18.54 2.04 7.09
C TYR A 558 -19.43 3.20 6.61
N GLY A 559 -20.76 3.02 6.63
CA GLY A 559 -21.70 4.01 6.10
C GLY A 559 -21.74 4.08 4.58
N HIS A 560 -21.07 3.15 3.90
CA HIS A 560 -20.99 3.07 2.44
C HIS A 560 -20.58 1.67 1.98
N ILE A 561 -20.95 1.30 0.75
CA ILE A 561 -20.57 0.02 0.13
C ILE A 561 -19.36 0.26 -0.77
N TYR A 562 -18.16 -0.03 -0.28
CA TYR A 562 -16.92 0.09 -1.05
C TYR A 562 -16.63 -1.16 -1.89
N ALA A 563 -17.27 -2.28 -1.55
CA ALA A 563 -17.08 -3.59 -2.14
C ALA A 563 -15.63 -4.08 -2.01
N TYR A 564 -15.10 -4.13 -0.78
CA TYR A 564 -13.69 -4.44 -0.48
C TYR A 564 -13.20 -5.78 -1.04
N ARG A 565 -14.10 -6.74 -1.27
CA ARG A 565 -13.79 -8.00 -1.97
C ARG A 565 -13.05 -7.77 -3.30
N PHE A 566 -13.34 -6.67 -4.00
CA PHE A 566 -12.80 -6.38 -5.32
C PHE A 566 -11.56 -5.47 -5.29
N MET A 567 -11.14 -5.04 -4.11
CA MET A 567 -9.91 -4.29 -3.90
C MET A 567 -8.70 -5.19 -4.23
N PRO A 568 -7.72 -4.71 -5.02
CA PRO A 568 -6.47 -5.45 -5.21
C PRO A 568 -5.71 -5.58 -3.89
N ASN A 569 -5.03 -6.71 -3.69
CA ASN A 569 -4.30 -7.02 -2.46
C ASN A 569 -2.84 -6.52 -2.48
N TYR A 570 -2.54 -5.54 -3.34
CA TYR A 570 -1.23 -4.92 -3.49
C TYR A 570 -1.38 -3.40 -3.67
N ASP A 571 -0.29 -2.69 -3.40
CA ASP A 571 -0.25 -1.23 -3.55
C ASP A 571 -0.37 -0.83 -5.02
N LEU A 572 -1.32 0.07 -5.29
CA LEU A 572 -1.45 0.70 -6.60
C LEU A 572 -0.34 1.72 -6.80
N LYS A 573 0.18 1.79 -8.02
CA LYS A 573 1.17 2.79 -8.43
C LYS A 573 1.03 3.06 -9.92
N ALA A 574 1.43 4.25 -10.36
CA ALA A 574 1.48 4.56 -11.79
C ALA A 574 2.54 3.68 -12.49
N PRO A 575 2.15 2.79 -13.42
CA PRO A 575 3.10 2.02 -14.21
C PRO A 575 3.64 2.86 -15.37
N LYS A 576 4.62 2.34 -16.12
CA LYS A 576 4.98 2.97 -17.40
C LYS A 576 3.85 2.76 -18.41
N LEU A 577 3.62 3.72 -19.30
CA LEU A 577 2.56 3.60 -20.32
C LEU A 577 2.67 2.30 -21.13
N THR A 578 3.89 1.91 -21.49
CA THR A 578 4.19 0.73 -22.29
C THR A 578 3.92 -0.60 -21.58
N GLU A 579 3.73 -0.58 -20.26
CA GLU A 579 3.43 -1.77 -19.45
C GLU A 579 1.92 -2.01 -19.33
N ILE A 580 1.10 -1.02 -19.66
CA ILE A 580 -0.36 -1.08 -19.51
C ILE A 580 -0.96 -1.87 -20.68
N PRO A 581 -1.66 -2.97 -20.42
CA PRO A 581 -2.31 -3.75 -21.47
C PRO A 581 -3.59 -3.05 -21.95
N ALA A 582 -3.48 -2.09 -22.85
CA ALA A 582 -4.62 -1.48 -23.52
C ALA A 582 -4.43 -1.46 -25.05
N LYS A 583 -5.53 -1.55 -25.81
CA LYS A 583 -5.46 -1.47 -27.29
C LYS A 583 -5.15 -0.05 -27.80
N CYS A 584 -5.50 0.96 -27.02
CA CYS A 584 -5.38 2.37 -27.37
C CYS A 584 -4.49 3.08 -26.34
N GLU A 585 -3.43 3.76 -26.79
CA GLU A 585 -2.48 4.45 -25.88
C GLU A 585 -3.15 5.58 -25.08
N GLN A 586 -4.11 6.27 -25.69
CA GLN A 586 -4.93 7.26 -24.99
C GLN A 586 -5.68 6.64 -23.81
N ALA A 587 -6.25 5.45 -23.97
CA ALA A 587 -6.91 4.72 -22.89
C ALA A 587 -5.89 4.23 -21.84
N ALA A 588 -4.72 3.76 -22.26
CA ALA A 588 -3.61 3.42 -21.37
C ALA A 588 -3.20 4.61 -20.49
N SER A 589 -3.16 5.81 -21.07
CA SER A 589 -2.81 7.03 -20.31
C SER A 589 -3.83 7.34 -19.22
N ILE A 590 -5.11 7.08 -19.46
CA ILE A 590 -6.16 7.26 -18.44
C ILE A 590 -5.98 6.23 -17.31
N ILE A 591 -5.67 4.97 -17.64
CA ILE A 591 -5.36 3.93 -16.63
C ILE A 591 -4.18 4.38 -15.76
N LEU A 592 -3.09 4.85 -16.36
CA LEU A 592 -1.91 5.36 -15.64
C LEU A 592 -2.31 6.41 -14.61
N MET A 593 -3.13 7.37 -15.04
CA MET A 593 -3.55 8.48 -14.20
C MET A 593 -4.52 8.06 -13.09
N ILE A 594 -5.43 7.12 -13.36
CA ILE A 594 -6.30 6.51 -12.34
C ILE A 594 -5.45 5.83 -11.25
N LEU A 595 -4.46 5.03 -11.64
CA LEU A 595 -3.58 4.32 -10.71
C LEU A 595 -2.72 5.30 -9.90
N ASN A 596 -2.25 6.38 -10.52
CA ASN A 596 -1.55 7.47 -9.82
C ASN A 596 -2.42 8.12 -8.74
N ASN A 597 -3.70 8.41 -9.04
CA ASN A 597 -4.63 9.01 -8.09
C ASN A 597 -4.94 8.12 -6.86
N LEU A 598 -4.70 6.81 -6.97
CA LEU A 598 -4.92 5.82 -5.91
C LEU A 598 -3.60 5.27 -5.32
N ASP A 599 -2.46 5.79 -5.75
CA ASP A 599 -1.16 5.43 -5.17
C ASP A 599 -1.17 5.78 -3.66
N PRO A 600 -0.84 4.86 -2.74
CA PRO A 600 -0.83 5.13 -1.30
C PRO A 600 0.07 6.31 -0.88
N LYS A 601 1.05 6.69 -1.71
CA LYS A 601 1.88 7.89 -1.48
C LYS A 601 1.16 9.18 -1.90
N VAL A 602 0.22 9.09 -2.83
CA VAL A 602 -0.53 10.22 -3.41
C VAL A 602 -1.88 10.42 -2.72
N ALA A 603 -2.64 9.34 -2.53
CA ALA A 603 -4.02 9.35 -2.05
C ALA A 603 -4.10 9.49 -0.52
N GLN A 604 -5.14 10.19 -0.05
CA GLN A 604 -5.41 10.40 1.37
C GLN A 604 -5.97 9.13 2.05
N PHE A 605 -6.95 8.46 1.42
CA PHE A 605 -7.52 7.20 1.89
C PHE A 605 -7.66 6.23 0.69
N PRO A 606 -6.55 5.60 0.26
CA PRO A 606 -6.52 4.83 -0.99
C PRO A 606 -7.50 3.65 -1.01
N GLN A 607 -7.72 2.98 0.13
CA GLN A 607 -8.62 1.82 0.22
C GLN A 607 -10.11 2.19 0.16
N GLU A 608 -10.46 3.44 0.45
CA GLU A 608 -11.80 4.02 0.25
C GLU A 608 -11.91 4.84 -1.05
N LEU A 609 -10.91 4.72 -1.93
CA LEU A 609 -10.84 5.38 -3.23
C LEU A 609 -10.80 6.92 -3.13
N VAL A 610 -10.37 7.48 -2.00
CA VAL A 610 -10.31 8.93 -1.75
C VAL A 610 -8.89 9.44 -2.00
N THR A 611 -8.74 10.33 -2.99
CA THR A 611 -7.45 10.96 -3.28
C THR A 611 -7.15 12.12 -2.34
N TYR A 612 -8.10 13.03 -2.10
CA TYR A 612 -7.91 14.17 -1.19
C TYR A 612 -9.23 14.84 -0.79
N GLY A 613 -9.16 15.86 0.06
CA GLY A 613 -10.32 16.65 0.48
C GLY A 613 -11.28 15.90 1.42
N GLY A 614 -10.84 14.79 2.03
CA GLY A 614 -11.63 13.97 2.95
C GLY A 614 -12.62 13.01 2.29
N ASN A 615 -13.21 13.41 1.15
CA ASN A 615 -14.17 12.59 0.39
C ASN A 615 -14.07 12.76 -1.14
N GLY A 616 -13.03 13.44 -1.66
CA GLY A 616 -12.78 13.52 -3.09
C GLY A 616 -12.35 12.17 -3.65
N GLN A 617 -13.28 11.47 -4.31
CA GLN A 617 -13.12 10.09 -4.74
C GLN A 617 -12.81 9.93 -6.22
N VAL A 618 -12.05 8.87 -6.51
CA VAL A 618 -11.81 8.37 -7.87
C VAL A 618 -13.03 7.56 -8.33
N PHE A 619 -13.48 6.60 -7.50
CA PHE A 619 -14.67 5.78 -7.73
C PHE A 619 -15.47 5.62 -6.43
N SER A 620 -16.76 5.30 -6.56
CA SER A 620 -17.64 5.10 -5.40
C SER A 620 -17.34 3.74 -4.75
N ASN A 621 -16.94 2.74 -5.53
CA ASN A 621 -16.59 1.40 -5.06
C ASN A 621 -15.59 0.68 -5.99
N TRP A 622 -15.00 -0.40 -5.49
CA TRP A 622 -13.96 -1.17 -6.20
C TRP A 622 -14.46 -1.93 -7.42
N ILE A 623 -15.76 -2.23 -7.53
CA ILE A 623 -16.31 -2.86 -8.74
C ILE A 623 -16.28 -1.88 -9.90
N GLN A 624 -16.65 -0.62 -9.66
CA GLN A 624 -16.56 0.46 -10.66
C GLN A 624 -15.12 0.68 -11.13
N PHE A 625 -14.15 0.69 -10.20
CA PHE A 625 -12.73 0.77 -10.53
C PHE A 625 -12.32 -0.35 -11.50
N ARG A 626 -12.61 -1.61 -11.16
CA ARG A 626 -12.25 -2.78 -11.97
C ARG A 626 -12.89 -2.75 -13.36
N LEU A 627 -14.19 -2.45 -13.43
CA LEU A 627 -14.91 -2.35 -14.71
C LEU A 627 -14.38 -1.22 -15.59
N THR A 628 -14.02 -0.08 -15.00
CA THR A 628 -13.45 1.05 -15.73
C THR A 628 -12.10 0.68 -16.35
N LEU A 629 -11.20 0.06 -15.57
CA LEU A 629 -9.91 -0.41 -16.09
C LEU A 629 -10.09 -1.47 -17.18
N HIS A 630 -11.06 -2.38 -17.01
CA HIS A 630 -11.40 -3.36 -18.03
C HIS A 630 -11.85 -2.68 -19.34
N TYR A 631 -12.81 -1.76 -19.29
CA TYR A 631 -13.29 -1.06 -20.49
C TYR A 631 -12.19 -0.27 -21.19
N LEU A 632 -11.35 0.45 -20.43
CA LEU A 632 -10.19 1.16 -20.97
C LEU A 632 -9.17 0.22 -21.64
N SER A 633 -8.99 -1.00 -21.12
CA SER A 633 -8.05 -1.96 -21.70
C SER A 633 -8.50 -2.51 -23.06
N ILE A 634 -9.81 -2.67 -23.25
CA ILE A 634 -10.37 -3.33 -24.44
C ILE A 634 -10.86 -2.37 -25.52
N MET A 635 -11.06 -1.09 -25.18
CA MET A 635 -11.57 -0.09 -26.12
C MET A 635 -10.57 0.22 -27.22
N ASP A 636 -11.07 0.53 -28.41
CA ASP A 636 -10.26 1.06 -29.51
C ASP A 636 -10.25 2.60 -29.53
N ASP A 637 -9.66 3.19 -30.57
CA ASP A 637 -9.58 4.63 -30.78
C ASP A 637 -10.86 5.27 -31.34
N GLU A 638 -11.89 4.49 -31.63
CA GLU A 638 -13.19 4.97 -32.13
C GLU A 638 -14.30 4.82 -31.10
N GLN A 639 -13.97 4.51 -29.85
CA GLN A 639 -14.92 4.41 -28.75
C GLN A 639 -14.72 5.52 -27.70
N THR A 640 -15.80 5.80 -26.97
CA THR A 640 -15.83 6.68 -25.80
C THR A 640 -16.45 5.94 -24.63
N LEU A 641 -15.76 5.91 -23.48
CA LEU A 641 -16.31 5.43 -22.22
C LEU A 641 -17.07 6.54 -21.49
N THR A 642 -18.33 6.31 -21.15
CA THR A 642 -19.15 7.28 -20.41
C THR A 642 -19.19 6.97 -18.92
N MET A 643 -18.86 7.95 -18.08
CA MET A 643 -18.76 7.80 -16.63
C MET A 643 -19.81 8.65 -15.90
N TYR A 644 -20.61 7.98 -15.06
CA TYR A 644 -21.71 8.55 -14.29
C TYR A 644 -21.38 8.47 -12.80
N SER A 645 -20.72 9.50 -12.26
CA SER A 645 -20.29 9.58 -10.87
C SER A 645 -19.54 8.32 -10.41
N GLY A 646 -18.50 7.94 -11.17
CA GLY A 646 -17.72 6.73 -10.95
C GLY A 646 -18.28 5.48 -11.64
N HIS A 647 -19.58 5.41 -11.94
CA HIS A 647 -20.16 4.27 -12.67
C HIS A 647 -19.72 4.26 -14.15
N PRO A 648 -19.05 3.21 -14.65
CA PRO A 648 -18.78 3.07 -16.07
C PRO A 648 -20.04 2.57 -16.78
N SER A 649 -20.77 3.47 -17.44
CA SER A 649 -22.03 3.13 -18.12
C SER A 649 -21.81 2.27 -19.36
N GLY A 650 -20.65 2.37 -20.00
CA GLY A 650 -20.26 1.52 -21.12
C GLY A 650 -19.44 2.24 -22.19
N LEU A 651 -19.00 1.46 -23.19
CA LEU A 651 -18.31 1.94 -24.39
C LEU A 651 -19.33 2.23 -25.49
N PHE A 652 -19.27 3.44 -26.04
CA PHE A 652 -20.13 3.90 -27.13
C PHE A 652 -19.28 4.24 -28.37
N PRO A 653 -19.73 3.92 -29.59
CA PRO A 653 -19.06 4.36 -30.81
C PRO A 653 -18.93 5.89 -30.89
N SER A 654 -17.82 6.35 -31.43
CA SER A 654 -17.39 7.74 -31.57
C SER A 654 -16.41 7.85 -32.75
N HIS A 655 -15.31 8.61 -32.62
CA HIS A 655 -14.26 8.74 -33.63
C HIS A 655 -12.91 9.07 -32.99
N LYS A 656 -11.81 8.96 -33.74
CA LYS A 656 -10.43 9.15 -33.23
C LYS A 656 -10.17 10.48 -32.53
N ASP A 657 -10.77 11.55 -33.04
CA ASP A 657 -10.66 12.89 -32.45
C ASP A 657 -11.61 13.14 -31.25
N ALA A 658 -12.51 12.21 -30.93
CA ALA A 658 -13.35 12.33 -29.73
C ALA A 658 -12.57 11.95 -28.47
N PRO A 659 -13.03 12.33 -27.27
CA PRO A 659 -12.47 11.84 -26.02
C PRO A 659 -12.61 10.33 -25.89
N ARG A 660 -11.61 9.65 -25.34
CA ARG A 660 -11.74 8.23 -24.94
C ARG A 660 -12.61 8.06 -23.71
N MET A 661 -12.80 9.12 -22.93
CA MET A 661 -13.68 9.10 -21.75
C MET A 661 -14.35 10.45 -21.51
N VAL A 662 -15.64 10.41 -21.13
CA VAL A 662 -16.42 11.58 -20.70
C VAL A 662 -16.92 11.33 -19.28
N ILE A 663 -16.61 12.26 -18.38
CA ILE A 663 -16.85 12.09 -16.93
C ILE A 663 -17.83 13.13 -16.41
N SER A 664 -18.84 12.68 -15.69
CA SER A 664 -19.66 13.51 -14.81
C SER A 664 -19.52 13.02 -13.37
N ASN A 665 -19.25 13.90 -12.41
CA ASN A 665 -19.22 13.54 -10.99
C ASN A 665 -20.11 14.48 -10.18
N GLY A 666 -21.06 13.94 -9.44
CA GLY A 666 -21.88 14.72 -8.52
C GLY A 666 -22.95 15.61 -9.17
N MET A 667 -23.18 15.46 -10.49
CA MET A 667 -24.21 16.24 -11.19
C MET A 667 -25.60 15.94 -10.60
N MET A 668 -26.27 16.99 -10.14
CA MET A 668 -27.59 16.94 -9.52
C MET A 668 -28.50 17.98 -10.14
N ILE A 669 -29.81 17.71 -10.10
CA ILE A 669 -30.80 18.77 -10.31
C ILE A 669 -30.60 19.82 -9.20
N PRO A 670 -30.48 21.12 -9.52
CA PRO A 670 -30.03 22.14 -8.54
C PRO A 670 -30.77 22.12 -7.19
N ASN A 671 -32.10 22.02 -7.22
CA ASN A 671 -32.93 21.98 -6.00
C ASN A 671 -32.68 20.76 -5.08
N TYR A 672 -31.95 19.76 -5.56
CA TYR A 672 -31.60 18.54 -4.83
C TYR A 672 -30.09 18.45 -4.54
N SER A 673 -29.32 19.49 -4.83
CA SER A 673 -27.87 19.52 -4.68
C SER A 673 -27.41 20.01 -3.30
N THR A 674 -28.08 19.58 -2.22
CA THR A 674 -27.67 19.94 -0.84
C THR A 674 -26.68 18.93 -0.27
N LYS A 675 -25.82 19.36 0.68
CA LYS A 675 -24.84 18.50 1.36
C LYS A 675 -25.48 17.27 2.04
N ASN A 676 -26.63 17.45 2.70
CA ASN A 676 -27.37 16.34 3.34
C ASN A 676 -27.89 15.32 2.31
N LEU A 677 -28.34 15.79 1.15
CA LEU A 677 -28.79 14.89 0.08
C LEU A 677 -27.62 14.17 -0.58
N TYR A 678 -26.44 14.81 -0.69
CA TYR A 678 -25.22 14.13 -1.13
C TYR A 678 -24.92 12.90 -0.28
N ASP A 679 -24.88 13.02 1.05
CA ASP A 679 -24.56 11.89 1.95
C ASP A 679 -25.52 10.71 1.74
N LYS A 680 -26.81 11.00 1.61
CA LYS A 680 -27.85 10.02 1.27
C LYS A 680 -27.58 9.34 -0.08
N TYR A 681 -27.39 10.12 -1.15
CA TYR A 681 -27.25 9.57 -2.51
C TYR A 681 -25.89 8.89 -2.74
N PHE A 682 -24.86 9.32 -2.01
CA PHE A 682 -23.57 8.66 -1.96
C PHE A 682 -23.71 7.27 -1.35
N ALA A 683 -24.31 7.15 -0.16
CA ALA A 683 -24.56 5.86 0.49
C ALA A 683 -25.50 4.93 -0.32
N LEU A 684 -26.43 5.49 -1.10
CA LEU A 684 -27.25 4.74 -2.06
C LEU A 684 -26.46 4.21 -3.28
N GLY A 685 -25.20 4.64 -3.47
CA GLY A 685 -24.34 4.26 -4.58
C GLY A 685 -24.78 4.85 -5.93
N VAL A 686 -25.38 6.05 -5.93
CA VAL A 686 -25.88 6.71 -7.15
C VAL A 686 -25.15 8.01 -7.52
N THR A 687 -24.25 8.49 -6.65
CA THR A 687 -23.38 9.63 -6.93
C THR A 687 -22.06 9.51 -6.18
N GLN A 688 -21.11 10.40 -6.47
CA GLN A 688 -19.84 10.55 -5.74
C GLN A 688 -19.36 12.00 -5.81
N TYR A 689 -18.51 12.39 -4.87
CA TYR A 689 -17.85 13.69 -4.91
C TYR A 689 -16.48 13.56 -5.56
N GLY A 690 -16.34 14.06 -6.79
CA GLY A 690 -15.08 13.98 -7.56
C GLY A 690 -14.05 15.07 -7.22
N GLN A 691 -14.39 16.00 -6.32
CA GLN A 691 -13.61 17.22 -6.08
C GLN A 691 -13.31 17.93 -7.43
N MET A 692 -12.05 18.23 -7.72
CA MET A 692 -11.55 18.75 -8.98
C MET A 692 -10.80 17.63 -9.68
N THR A 693 -9.62 17.26 -9.17
CA THR A 693 -8.73 16.33 -9.87
C THR A 693 -8.78 14.87 -9.39
N ALA A 694 -9.59 14.58 -8.36
CA ALA A 694 -9.74 13.23 -7.82
C ALA A 694 -10.55 12.35 -8.79
N GLY A 695 -11.77 12.78 -9.12
CA GLY A 695 -12.68 12.08 -10.02
C GLY A 695 -12.41 12.30 -11.52
N SER A 696 -11.46 13.19 -11.87
CA SER A 696 -11.02 13.45 -13.26
C SER A 696 -9.64 12.90 -13.55
N TYR A 697 -9.05 12.17 -12.60
CA TYR A 697 -7.83 11.39 -12.77
C TYR A 697 -6.64 12.24 -13.20
N CYS A 698 -6.36 13.34 -12.49
CA CYS A 698 -5.24 14.21 -12.83
C CYS A 698 -4.56 14.87 -11.62
N TYR A 699 -4.67 14.24 -10.45
CA TYR A 699 -4.01 14.73 -9.24
C TYR A 699 -2.53 14.31 -9.23
N ILE A 700 -1.62 15.23 -8.91
CA ILE A 700 -0.16 15.02 -9.00
C ILE A 700 0.56 15.24 -7.66
N GLY A 701 -0.17 14.99 -6.56
CA GLY A 701 0.32 15.26 -5.23
C GLY A 701 0.30 16.75 -4.86
N PRO A 702 1.05 17.15 -3.82
CA PRO A 702 0.91 18.47 -3.21
C PRO A 702 1.56 19.62 -3.98
N GLN A 703 2.39 19.33 -4.99
CA GLN A 703 3.10 20.35 -5.76
C GLN A 703 2.18 21.39 -6.41
N GLY A 704 0.95 21.00 -6.77
CA GLY A 704 -0.07 21.91 -7.28
C GLY A 704 -0.43 23.03 -6.31
N ILE A 705 -0.59 22.68 -5.04
CA ILE A 705 -0.93 23.64 -4.00
C ILE A 705 0.29 24.47 -3.61
N VAL A 706 1.48 23.85 -3.52
CA VAL A 706 2.73 24.59 -3.21
C VAL A 706 2.99 25.68 -4.25
N HIS A 707 2.84 25.36 -5.54
CA HIS A 707 2.97 26.34 -6.63
C HIS A 707 1.92 27.45 -6.50
N GLY A 708 0.63 27.09 -6.44
CA GLY A 708 -0.45 28.07 -6.35
C GLY A 708 -0.29 29.02 -5.16
N THR A 709 0.07 28.50 -3.98
CA THR A 709 0.32 29.33 -2.79
C THR A 709 1.55 30.19 -2.91
N THR A 710 2.62 29.72 -3.55
CA THR A 710 3.81 30.54 -3.82
C THR A 710 3.43 31.74 -4.67
N ILE A 711 2.67 31.52 -5.75
CA ILE A 711 2.20 32.58 -6.64
C ILE A 711 1.26 33.55 -5.91
N THR A 712 0.34 33.06 -5.09
CA THR A 712 -0.54 33.92 -4.28
C THR A 712 0.26 34.84 -3.37
N VAL A 713 1.22 34.30 -2.61
CA VAL A 713 2.00 35.07 -1.64
C VAL A 713 2.92 36.10 -2.34
N MET A 714 3.54 35.73 -3.46
CA MET A 714 4.35 36.66 -4.26
C MET A 714 3.51 37.82 -4.81
N ASN A 715 2.31 37.52 -5.34
CA ASN A 715 1.42 38.56 -5.86
C ASN A 715 0.80 39.42 -4.74
N ALA A 716 0.53 38.84 -3.55
CA ALA A 716 0.15 39.60 -2.37
C ALA A 716 1.25 40.58 -1.95
N GLY A 717 2.51 40.15 -1.99
CA GLY A 717 3.69 41.00 -1.75
C GLY A 717 3.74 42.21 -2.67
N ARG A 718 3.57 42.00 -3.98
CA ARG A 718 3.53 43.10 -4.96
C ARG A 718 2.33 44.01 -4.75
N LYS A 719 1.13 43.43 -4.61
CA LYS A 719 -0.12 44.20 -4.57
C LYS A 719 -0.28 45.00 -3.28
N TYR A 720 -0.01 44.39 -2.14
CA TYR A 720 -0.27 45.00 -0.84
C TYR A 720 0.96 45.69 -0.23
N LEU A 721 2.16 45.17 -0.49
CA LEU A 721 3.40 45.70 0.10
C LEU A 721 4.28 46.45 -0.91
N GLY A 722 3.93 46.44 -2.20
CA GLY A 722 4.67 47.13 -3.25
C GLY A 722 6.07 46.56 -3.49
N THR A 723 6.33 45.28 -3.18
CA THR A 723 7.66 44.66 -3.28
C THR A 723 7.62 43.27 -3.91
N ASP A 724 8.65 42.96 -4.71
CA ASP A 724 8.95 41.61 -5.22
C ASP A 724 9.87 40.80 -4.29
N ASP A 725 10.51 41.47 -3.33
CA ASP A 725 11.34 40.83 -2.31
C ASP A 725 10.59 40.78 -0.98
N LEU A 726 10.22 39.56 -0.57
CA LEU A 726 9.53 39.29 0.69
C LEU A 726 10.49 38.95 1.84
N ALA A 727 11.81 39.06 1.65
CA ALA A 727 12.77 38.80 2.72
C ALA A 727 12.53 39.72 3.93
N GLY A 728 12.29 39.09 5.09
CA GLY A 728 11.94 39.77 6.34
C GLY A 728 10.46 40.21 6.45
N LYS A 729 9.60 39.90 5.48
CA LYS A 729 8.14 40.03 5.60
C LYS A 729 7.55 38.78 6.25
N VAL A 730 6.49 38.97 7.03
CA VAL A 730 5.86 37.90 7.80
C VAL A 730 4.46 37.60 7.26
N PHE A 731 4.23 36.33 6.95
CA PHE A 731 2.95 35.78 6.51
C PHE A 731 2.42 34.82 7.57
N VAL A 732 1.28 35.14 8.19
CA VAL A 732 0.61 34.28 9.18
C VAL A 732 -0.60 33.59 8.57
N THR A 733 -0.72 32.29 8.80
CA THR A 733 -1.86 31.47 8.35
C THR A 733 -2.09 30.27 9.29
N SER A 734 -3.01 29.38 8.91
CA SER A 734 -3.46 28.24 9.70
C SER A 734 -3.64 26.97 8.87
N GLY A 735 -3.52 25.83 9.55
CA GLY A 735 -3.72 24.48 9.01
C GLY A 735 -2.45 23.90 8.37
N LEU A 736 -2.11 22.68 8.77
CA LEU A 736 -1.05 21.84 8.21
C LEU A 736 -1.57 20.49 7.68
N GLY A 737 -2.87 20.45 7.37
CA GLY A 737 -3.56 19.32 6.77
C GLY A 737 -3.09 19.02 5.34
N GLY A 738 -3.85 18.18 4.60
CA GLY A 738 -3.46 17.67 3.29
C GLY A 738 -3.00 18.75 2.28
N MET A 739 -3.85 19.78 2.08
CA MET A 739 -3.57 20.93 1.21
C MET A 739 -2.87 22.07 1.96
N SER A 740 -3.35 22.43 3.16
CA SER A 740 -2.87 23.59 3.92
C SER A 740 -1.43 23.44 4.43
N GLY A 741 -0.91 22.22 4.55
CA GLY A 741 0.52 21.97 4.81
C GLY A 741 1.46 22.60 3.78
N ALA A 742 1.01 22.77 2.53
CA ALA A 742 1.81 23.36 1.46
C ALA A 742 2.19 24.82 1.72
N GLN A 743 1.43 25.54 2.56
CA GLN A 743 1.68 26.94 2.90
C GLN A 743 3.06 27.15 3.54
N ALA A 744 3.51 26.18 4.35
CA ALA A 744 4.83 26.22 4.99
C ALA A 744 5.96 26.24 3.94
N LYS A 745 5.89 25.34 2.95
CA LYS A 745 6.88 25.31 1.87
C LYS A 745 6.76 26.53 0.96
N ALA A 746 5.54 26.94 0.62
CA ALA A 746 5.27 28.08 -0.25
C ALA A 746 5.80 29.40 0.31
N ALA A 747 5.67 29.63 1.63
CA ALA A 747 6.22 30.81 2.29
C ALA A 747 7.75 30.91 2.11
N VAL A 748 8.46 29.79 2.31
CA VAL A 748 9.91 29.72 2.14
C VAL A 748 10.32 29.94 0.68
N ILE A 749 9.59 29.35 -0.27
CA ILE A 749 9.85 29.52 -1.72
C ILE A 749 9.60 30.96 -2.16
N ALA A 750 8.53 31.59 -1.64
CA ALA A 750 8.23 33.00 -1.87
C ALA A 750 9.25 33.94 -1.19
N GLY A 751 10.06 33.43 -0.25
CA GLY A 751 11.15 34.15 0.42
C GLY A 751 10.75 34.87 1.70
N CYS A 752 9.60 34.56 2.30
CA CYS A 752 9.11 35.21 3.51
C CYS A 752 9.27 34.35 4.78
N VAL A 753 8.97 34.95 5.94
CA VAL A 753 8.79 34.24 7.21
C VAL A 753 7.34 33.76 7.27
N GLY A 754 7.12 32.46 7.11
CA GLY A 754 5.78 31.86 7.21
C GLY A 754 5.51 31.35 8.63
N VAL A 755 4.40 31.74 9.24
CA VAL A 755 3.95 31.23 10.55
C VAL A 755 2.62 30.51 10.39
N ILE A 756 2.57 29.22 10.73
CA ILE A 756 1.41 28.37 10.49
C ILE A 756 0.95 27.78 11.81
N ALA A 757 -0.24 28.16 12.26
CA ALA A 757 -0.88 27.55 13.43
C ALA A 757 -1.56 26.22 13.07
N GLU A 758 -1.34 25.18 13.85
CA GLU A 758 -1.99 23.88 13.74
C GLU A 758 -2.21 23.30 15.13
N ILE A 759 -3.44 22.89 15.42
CA ILE A 759 -3.82 22.33 16.73
C ILE A 759 -3.60 20.81 16.78
N ASN A 760 -3.58 20.14 15.63
CA ASN A 760 -3.33 18.71 15.52
C ASN A 760 -1.82 18.43 15.48
N GLU A 761 -1.28 17.99 16.61
CA GLU A 761 0.14 17.63 16.76
C GLU A 761 0.63 16.64 15.69
N ALA A 762 -0.19 15.65 15.30
CA ALA A 762 0.20 14.67 14.29
C ALA A 762 0.36 15.30 12.90
N ALA A 763 -0.48 16.28 12.55
CA ALA A 763 -0.36 17.01 11.30
C ALA A 763 0.91 17.87 11.27
N LEU A 764 1.19 18.59 12.35
CA LEU A 764 2.40 19.41 12.49
C LEU A 764 3.67 18.55 12.43
N ASN A 765 3.76 17.51 13.24
CA ASN A 765 4.91 16.59 13.28
C ASN A 765 5.16 15.92 11.93
N LYS A 766 4.09 15.61 11.18
CA LYS A 766 4.21 15.10 9.80
C LYS A 766 4.84 16.12 8.86
N ARG A 767 4.49 17.41 8.94
CA ARG A 767 5.10 18.44 8.06
C ARG A 767 6.53 18.79 8.47
N TYR A 768 6.82 18.72 9.76
CA TYR A 768 8.17 18.88 10.27
C TYR A 768 9.08 17.73 9.80
N SER A 769 8.65 16.47 9.93
CA SER A 769 9.44 15.32 9.46
C SER A 769 9.63 15.27 7.95
N GLN A 770 8.73 15.89 7.18
CA GLN A 770 8.85 16.09 5.73
C GLN A 770 9.83 17.22 5.33
N GLY A 771 10.34 18.01 6.27
CA GLY A 771 11.17 19.18 5.97
C GLY A 771 10.38 20.32 5.29
N TRP A 772 9.09 20.43 5.60
CA TRP A 772 8.24 21.55 5.16
C TRP A 772 8.12 22.64 6.21
N LEU A 773 8.20 22.25 7.49
CA LEU A 773 8.40 23.15 8.62
C LEU A 773 9.88 23.13 9.04
N ASP A 774 10.47 24.31 9.26
CA ASP A 774 11.87 24.44 9.70
C ASP A 774 12.00 24.42 11.22
N VAL A 775 11.07 25.09 11.93
CA VAL A 775 11.03 25.16 13.40
C VAL A 775 9.59 25.17 13.89
N TYR A 776 9.34 24.76 15.14
CA TYR A 776 8.03 24.92 15.77
C TYR A 776 8.12 25.08 17.29
N SER A 777 7.06 25.61 17.89
CA SER A 777 6.87 25.64 19.36
C SER A 777 5.37 25.58 19.70
N ASP A 778 5.06 25.09 20.89
CA ASP A 778 3.73 25.14 21.51
C ASP A 778 3.54 26.40 22.38
N LYS A 779 4.59 27.23 22.53
CA LYS A 779 4.57 28.47 23.31
C LYS A 779 4.53 29.69 22.41
N LEU A 780 3.51 30.51 22.59
CA LEU A 780 3.33 31.77 21.86
C LEU A 780 4.51 32.74 21.97
N ASP A 781 5.16 32.83 23.14
CA ASP A 781 6.32 33.71 23.32
C ASP A 781 7.54 33.27 22.51
N ASP A 782 7.72 31.96 22.31
CA ASP A 782 8.76 31.44 21.41
C ASP A 782 8.43 31.80 19.96
N ILE A 783 7.16 31.70 19.57
CA ILE A 783 6.71 32.08 18.21
C ILE A 783 6.99 33.56 17.94
N VAL A 784 6.64 34.45 18.87
CA VAL A 784 6.93 35.89 18.75
C VAL A 784 8.44 36.15 18.67
N LYS A 785 9.24 35.43 19.47
CA LYS A 785 10.70 35.52 19.42
C LYS A 785 11.25 35.09 18.06
N PHE A 786 10.78 33.96 17.52
CA PHE A 786 11.18 33.49 16.20
C PHE A 786 10.80 34.49 15.10
N ILE A 787 9.58 35.05 15.15
CA ILE A 787 9.15 36.08 14.20
C ILE A 787 10.14 37.26 14.20
N LYS A 788 10.46 37.81 15.38
CA LYS A 788 11.39 38.95 15.50
C LYS A 788 12.80 38.61 15.01
N GLU A 789 13.31 37.43 15.35
CA GLU A 789 14.64 36.95 14.94
C GLU A 789 14.77 36.79 13.42
N TYR A 790 13.83 36.07 12.80
CA TYR A 790 13.90 35.77 11.37
C TYR A 790 13.52 36.98 10.50
N ARG A 791 12.64 37.85 11.00
CA ARG A 791 12.40 39.17 10.42
C ARG A 791 13.67 40.02 10.41
N GLY A 792 14.37 40.12 11.54
CA GLY A 792 15.60 40.90 11.67
C GLY A 792 16.75 40.38 10.81
N SER A 793 16.88 39.06 10.70
CA SER A 793 17.91 38.42 9.86
C SER A 793 17.54 38.31 8.37
N ARG A 794 16.30 38.67 7.99
CA ARG A 794 15.77 38.58 6.61
C ARG A 794 15.87 37.15 6.03
N LYS A 795 15.80 36.13 6.87
CA LYS A 795 15.88 34.72 6.45
C LYS A 795 14.48 34.16 6.21
N ALA A 796 14.26 33.58 5.03
CA ALA A 796 13.05 32.82 4.75
C ALA A 796 13.01 31.55 5.61
N VAL A 797 11.90 31.33 6.30
CA VAL A 797 11.73 30.21 7.25
C VAL A 797 10.25 29.89 7.43
N SER A 798 9.93 28.63 7.69
CA SER A 798 8.59 28.20 8.10
C SER A 798 8.54 27.82 9.59
N ILE A 799 7.67 28.50 10.34
CA ILE A 799 7.50 28.41 11.78
C ILE A 799 6.13 27.77 12.07
N GLY A 800 6.11 26.61 12.72
CA GLY A 800 4.89 25.96 13.21
C GLY A 800 4.52 26.44 14.61
N TYR A 801 3.25 26.80 14.83
CA TYR A 801 2.69 26.97 16.17
C TYR A 801 1.76 25.80 16.48
N LEU A 802 2.14 24.97 17.46
CA LEU A 802 1.28 23.89 17.95
C LEU A 802 0.22 24.47 18.89
N GLY A 803 -0.91 24.88 18.32
CA GLY A 803 -1.98 25.55 19.05
C GLY A 803 -3.07 26.13 18.14
N ASN A 804 -4.02 26.85 18.73
CA ASN A 804 -5.14 27.41 17.97
C ASN A 804 -4.76 28.74 17.30
N ILE A 805 -5.11 28.92 16.02
CA ILE A 805 -4.87 30.16 15.27
C ILE A 805 -5.45 31.40 15.96
N VAL A 806 -6.55 31.25 16.70
CA VAL A 806 -7.16 32.37 17.43
C VAL A 806 -6.24 32.89 18.53
N ASP A 807 -5.59 32.00 19.29
CA ASP A 807 -4.64 32.39 20.33
C ASP A 807 -3.45 33.14 19.73
N LEU A 808 -2.97 32.72 18.55
CA LEU A 808 -1.89 33.40 17.84
C LEU A 808 -2.31 34.80 17.37
N TRP A 809 -3.49 34.95 16.77
CA TRP A 809 -3.98 36.27 16.34
C TRP A 809 -4.21 37.22 17.51
N GLU A 810 -4.79 36.75 18.60
CA GLU A 810 -5.02 37.54 19.81
C GLU A 810 -3.68 37.95 20.45
N ARG A 811 -2.71 37.04 20.53
CA ARG A 811 -1.36 37.35 21.02
C ARG A 811 -0.64 38.40 20.18
N LEU A 812 -0.77 38.36 18.86
CA LEU A 812 -0.20 39.36 17.95
C LEU A 812 -0.88 40.74 18.12
N CYS A 813 -2.14 40.77 18.54
CA CYS A 813 -2.85 42.00 18.87
C CYS A 813 -2.31 42.70 20.12
N GLU A 814 -1.63 41.97 21.02
CA GLU A 814 -1.03 42.48 22.26
C GLU A 814 0.38 43.06 22.05
N GLU A 815 1.06 42.71 20.95
CA GLU A 815 2.37 43.25 20.62
C GLU A 815 2.26 44.74 20.23
N ASN A 816 3.13 45.57 20.80
CA ASN A 816 3.21 47.00 20.47
C ASN A 816 3.66 47.25 19.03
N GLU A 817 4.54 46.39 18.51
CA GLU A 817 5.04 46.45 17.13
C GLU A 817 4.13 45.70 16.16
N MET A 818 4.03 46.16 14.91
CA MET A 818 3.31 45.44 13.85
C MET A 818 4.17 44.30 13.31
N LEU A 819 4.01 43.10 13.88
CA LEU A 819 4.86 41.95 13.57
C LEU A 819 4.50 41.21 12.26
N VAL A 820 3.32 41.47 11.70
CA VAL A 820 2.77 40.70 10.57
C VAL A 820 2.24 41.64 9.50
N GLU A 821 2.66 41.45 8.26
CA GLU A 821 2.19 42.23 7.13
C GLU A 821 1.09 41.52 6.33
N LEU A 822 1.16 40.20 6.20
CA LEU A 822 0.25 39.38 5.39
C LEU A 822 -0.43 38.32 6.26
N GLY A 823 -1.75 38.15 6.09
CA GLY A 823 -2.56 37.22 6.88
C GLY A 823 -3.55 36.44 6.04
N SER A 824 -3.77 35.17 6.38
CA SER A 824 -4.79 34.32 5.74
C SER A 824 -5.28 33.23 6.70
N ASP A 825 -6.24 32.42 6.27
CA ASP A 825 -6.68 31.20 6.95
C ASP A 825 -6.89 30.06 5.94
N GLN A 826 -6.46 28.84 6.29
CA GLN A 826 -6.72 27.63 5.50
C GLN A 826 -7.15 26.44 6.39
N THR A 827 -7.84 26.72 7.50
CA THR A 827 -8.61 25.71 8.23
C THR A 827 -9.73 25.15 7.34
N SER A 828 -10.34 24.02 7.69
CA SER A 828 -11.36 23.40 6.84
C SER A 828 -12.78 23.92 7.15
N CYS A 829 -12.97 25.24 7.03
CA CYS A 829 -14.25 25.92 7.27
C CYS A 829 -15.39 25.53 6.30
N HIS A 830 -15.12 24.80 5.22
CA HIS A 830 -16.15 24.20 4.37
C HIS A 830 -16.94 23.07 5.09
N ASN A 831 -16.38 22.55 6.19
CA ASN A 831 -16.98 21.55 7.08
C ASN A 831 -16.62 21.79 8.57
N PRO A 832 -17.03 22.93 9.13
CA PRO A 832 -16.48 23.43 10.40
C PRO A 832 -16.96 22.61 11.62
N TYR A 833 -18.07 21.88 11.51
CA TYR A 833 -18.69 21.17 12.62
C TYR A 833 -18.33 19.69 12.72
N ASN A 834 -17.58 19.14 11.76
CA ASN A 834 -17.18 17.73 11.73
C ASN A 834 -15.65 17.59 11.65
N GLY A 835 -14.93 18.32 12.50
CA GLY A 835 -13.47 18.27 12.59
C GLY A 835 -12.72 19.10 11.55
N GLY A 836 -13.42 20.00 10.85
CA GLY A 836 -12.77 20.95 9.95
C GLY A 836 -12.22 22.21 10.63
N TYR A 837 -12.86 22.63 11.72
CA TYR A 837 -12.45 23.79 12.53
C TYR A 837 -12.52 23.44 14.02
N TYR A 838 -11.49 23.78 14.77
CA TYR A 838 -11.37 23.46 16.19
C TYR A 838 -11.52 24.73 17.04
N PRO A 839 -12.48 24.78 17.99
CA PRO A 839 -12.75 25.99 18.76
C PRO A 839 -11.62 26.30 19.75
N VAL A 840 -11.26 27.58 19.85
CA VAL A 840 -10.30 28.08 20.84
C VAL A 840 -10.76 27.81 22.27
N GLY A 841 -9.82 27.50 23.16
CA GLY A 841 -10.10 27.17 24.57
C GLY A 841 -10.41 25.69 24.82
N LEU A 842 -10.51 24.86 23.78
CA LEU A 842 -10.50 23.40 23.89
C LEU A 842 -9.22 22.84 23.28
N THR A 843 -8.65 21.82 23.90
CA THR A 843 -7.60 21.01 23.28
C THR A 843 -8.17 20.19 22.12
N PHE A 844 -7.29 19.68 21.25
CA PHE A 844 -7.69 18.82 20.12
C PHE A 844 -8.52 17.60 20.57
N ASP A 845 -8.09 16.93 21.65
CA ASP A 845 -8.78 15.76 22.20
C ASP A 845 -10.12 16.11 22.85
N GLU A 846 -10.21 17.22 23.58
CA GLU A 846 -11.47 17.69 24.16
C GLU A 846 -12.49 18.06 23.07
N ALA A 847 -12.03 18.75 22.03
CA ALA A 847 -12.85 19.11 20.88
C ALA A 847 -13.37 17.85 20.14
N ASN A 848 -12.53 16.84 19.91
CA ASN A 848 -12.95 15.58 19.30
C ASN A 848 -13.96 14.82 20.16
N LYS A 849 -13.77 14.79 21.49
CA LYS A 849 -14.75 14.20 22.43
C LYS A 849 -16.07 14.96 22.39
N LEU A 850 -16.04 16.28 22.47
CA LEU A 850 -17.23 17.14 22.47
C LEU A 850 -18.03 17.01 21.17
N MET A 851 -17.33 16.99 20.03
CA MET A 851 -17.93 16.79 18.71
C MET A 851 -18.72 15.48 18.61
N ALA A 852 -18.26 14.42 19.27
CA ALA A 852 -18.96 13.14 19.30
C ALA A 852 -20.06 13.08 20.36
N SER A 853 -19.84 13.63 21.55
CA SER A 853 -20.78 13.50 22.68
C SER A 853 -21.91 14.54 22.68
N ASP A 854 -21.64 15.75 22.19
CA ASP A 854 -22.57 16.90 22.19
C ASP A 854 -22.30 17.82 20.98
N PRO A 855 -22.75 17.43 19.78
CA PRO A 855 -22.49 18.16 18.54
C PRO A 855 -23.06 19.60 18.54
N GLU A 856 -24.18 19.83 19.21
CA GLU A 856 -24.79 21.18 19.30
C GLU A 856 -23.91 22.14 20.10
N ARG A 857 -23.37 21.68 21.23
CA ARG A 857 -22.43 22.46 22.02
C ARG A 857 -21.11 22.67 21.28
N PHE A 858 -20.62 21.66 20.56
CA PHE A 858 -19.44 21.82 19.71
C PHE A 858 -19.67 22.89 18.63
N GLN A 859 -20.80 22.85 17.93
CA GLN A 859 -21.17 23.86 16.94
C GLN A 859 -21.24 25.28 17.54
N SER A 860 -21.80 25.41 18.74
CA SER A 860 -21.84 26.70 19.45
C SER A 860 -20.43 27.21 19.78
N ALA A 861 -19.55 26.34 20.26
CA ALA A 861 -18.15 26.68 20.54
C ALA A 861 -17.39 27.11 19.27
N VAL A 862 -17.60 26.41 18.16
CA VAL A 862 -17.02 26.76 16.84
C VAL A 862 -17.46 28.16 16.40
N LYS A 863 -18.77 28.46 16.46
CA LYS A 863 -19.30 29.80 16.10
C LYS A 863 -18.69 30.91 16.97
N HIS A 864 -18.54 30.66 18.27
CA HIS A 864 -17.90 31.59 19.18
C HIS A 864 -16.42 31.83 18.83
N SER A 865 -15.68 30.77 18.51
CA SER A 865 -14.28 30.83 18.10
C SER A 865 -14.08 31.60 16.78
N LEU A 866 -14.91 31.34 15.77
CA LEU A 866 -14.89 32.08 14.50
C LEU A 866 -15.08 33.59 14.71
N THR A 867 -16.01 33.94 15.60
CA THR A 867 -16.28 35.35 15.96
C THR A 867 -15.08 36.00 16.66
N ARG A 868 -14.33 35.26 17.49
CA ARG A 868 -13.10 35.76 18.11
C ARG A 868 -11.97 35.93 17.08
N GLN A 869 -11.79 34.94 16.21
CA GLN A 869 -10.78 34.96 15.15
C GLN A 869 -10.91 36.21 14.28
N ILE A 870 -12.10 36.46 13.74
CA ILE A 870 -12.30 37.59 12.81
C ILE A 870 -12.15 38.95 13.51
N LYS A 871 -12.50 39.06 14.80
CA LYS A 871 -12.28 40.29 15.59
C LYS A 871 -10.79 40.58 15.81
N ALA A 872 -9.97 39.55 16.04
CA ALA A 872 -8.53 39.72 16.15
C ALA A 872 -7.91 40.13 14.80
N VAL A 873 -8.36 39.53 13.70
CA VAL A 873 -8.00 39.94 12.34
C VAL A 873 -8.40 41.40 12.08
N GLU A 874 -9.64 41.81 12.40
CA GLU A 874 -10.11 43.20 12.30
C GLU A 874 -9.20 44.18 13.03
N LYS A 875 -8.79 43.86 14.26
CA LYS A 875 -7.90 44.69 15.07
C LYS A 875 -6.51 44.83 14.44
N LEU A 876 -5.98 43.78 13.81
CA LEU A 876 -4.69 43.83 13.12
C LEU A 876 -4.78 44.52 11.75
N CYS A 877 -5.88 44.34 11.02
CA CYS A 877 -6.13 45.04 9.76
C CYS A 877 -6.18 46.55 10.00
N ALA A 878 -6.83 47.00 11.08
CA ALA A 878 -6.81 48.40 11.50
C ALA A 878 -5.39 48.94 11.83
N ARG A 879 -4.41 48.06 12.05
CA ARG A 879 -2.99 48.39 12.29
C ARG A 879 -2.09 48.19 11.07
N GLY A 880 -2.65 47.79 9.92
CA GLY A 880 -1.91 47.62 8.66
C GLY A 880 -1.66 46.17 8.22
N LEU A 881 -2.34 45.17 8.82
CA LEU A 881 -2.36 43.80 8.27
C LEU A 881 -3.17 43.78 6.98
N HIS A 882 -2.67 43.10 5.95
CA HIS A 882 -3.47 42.73 4.79
C HIS A 882 -3.93 41.28 4.94
N PHE A 883 -5.23 41.10 5.20
CA PHE A 883 -5.86 39.79 5.35
C PHE A 883 -6.70 39.41 4.13
N TRP A 884 -6.66 38.14 3.72
CA TRP A 884 -7.55 37.59 2.71
C TRP A 884 -8.07 36.19 3.08
N ASP A 885 -9.24 35.82 2.57
CA ASP A 885 -9.78 34.45 2.67
C ASP A 885 -9.16 33.55 1.61
N TYR A 886 -8.66 32.37 1.98
CA TYR A 886 -8.00 31.44 1.04
C TYR A 886 -8.97 30.52 0.27
N GLY A 887 -10.25 30.86 0.21
CA GLY A 887 -11.29 30.08 -0.45
C GLY A 887 -11.67 28.82 0.34
N ASN A 888 -11.61 28.89 1.68
CA ASN A 888 -11.96 27.79 2.59
C ASN A 888 -13.33 27.96 3.27
N ALA A 889 -14.09 28.98 2.88
CA ALA A 889 -15.38 29.38 3.46
C ALA A 889 -15.29 29.99 4.87
N PHE A 890 -14.12 30.46 5.31
CA PHE A 890 -13.95 31.09 6.62
C PHE A 890 -14.84 32.32 6.80
N LEU A 891 -14.85 33.25 5.82
CA LEU A 891 -15.72 34.43 5.89
C LEU A 891 -17.21 34.04 5.89
N ILE A 892 -17.61 33.10 5.03
CA ILE A 892 -19.00 32.61 4.98
C ILE A 892 -19.44 32.06 6.35
N GLU A 893 -18.60 31.26 7.00
CA GLU A 893 -18.91 30.71 8.33
C GLU A 893 -18.87 31.78 9.44
N CYS A 894 -18.01 32.81 9.34
CA CYS A 894 -18.05 33.95 10.24
C CYS A 894 -19.37 34.73 10.12
N GLN A 895 -19.86 34.95 8.89
CA GLN A 895 -21.17 35.55 8.65
C GLN A 895 -22.29 34.70 9.26
N ARG A 896 -22.28 33.39 9.02
CA ARG A 896 -23.25 32.42 9.59
C ARG A 896 -23.19 32.34 11.12
N ALA A 897 -22.02 32.61 11.71
CA ALA A 897 -21.84 32.72 13.15
C ALA A 897 -22.36 34.06 13.73
N GLY A 898 -22.77 35.00 12.89
CA GLY A 898 -23.33 36.30 13.29
C GLY A 898 -22.33 37.46 13.30
N SER A 899 -21.15 37.29 12.70
CA SER A 899 -20.17 38.39 12.60
C SER A 899 -20.56 39.38 11.50
N ASN A 900 -20.48 40.69 11.79
CA ASN A 900 -20.76 41.74 10.80
C ASN A 900 -19.55 41.94 9.87
N ILE A 901 -19.46 41.11 8.84
CA ILE A 901 -18.31 41.06 7.92
C ILE A 901 -18.63 41.45 6.47
N LEU A 902 -19.84 41.94 6.21
CA LEU A 902 -20.20 42.51 4.91
C LEU A 902 -19.80 43.99 4.85
N VAL A 903 -19.55 44.48 3.64
CA VAL A 903 -19.40 45.91 3.39
C VAL A 903 -20.72 46.62 3.75
N GLU A 904 -20.63 47.81 4.34
CA GLU A 904 -21.81 48.60 4.68
C GLU A 904 -22.64 48.90 3.42
N GLY A 905 -23.94 48.61 3.47
CA GLY A 905 -24.85 48.78 2.32
C GLY A 905 -24.83 47.64 1.29
N ALA A 906 -24.08 46.54 1.50
CA ALA A 906 -24.12 45.38 0.63
C ALA A 906 -25.55 44.79 0.54
N SER A 907 -26.05 44.64 -0.69
CA SER A 907 -27.35 44.00 -0.98
C SER A 907 -27.23 42.50 -1.27
N ASP A 908 -26.01 42.00 -1.42
CA ASP A 908 -25.70 40.59 -1.67
C ASP A 908 -25.05 39.90 -0.45
N THR A 909 -24.79 38.60 -0.59
CA THR A 909 -24.18 37.76 0.45
C THR A 909 -22.70 37.48 0.24
N LYS A 910 -22.04 38.10 -0.75
CA LYS A 910 -20.65 37.84 -1.13
C LYS A 910 -19.71 39.04 -0.98
N SER A 911 -20.25 40.24 -0.79
CA SER A 911 -19.51 41.49 -0.64
C SER A 911 -18.95 41.65 0.79
N PHE A 912 -17.91 40.88 1.09
CA PHE A 912 -17.23 40.89 2.39
C PHE A 912 -16.27 42.08 2.54
N LYS A 913 -16.03 42.50 3.80
CA LYS A 913 -15.03 43.53 4.17
C LYS A 913 -13.60 43.15 3.82
N TYR A 914 -13.33 41.84 3.78
CA TYR A 914 -12.05 41.28 3.40
C TYR A 914 -12.21 40.51 2.09
N PRO A 915 -11.28 40.67 1.13
CA PRO A 915 -11.37 39.96 -0.13
C PRO A 915 -11.06 38.47 0.06
N SER A 916 -11.57 37.64 -0.84
CA SER A 916 -10.93 36.33 -1.06
C SER A 916 -9.65 36.52 -1.88
N TYR A 917 -8.69 35.61 -1.72
CA TYR A 917 -7.47 35.61 -2.54
C TYR A 917 -7.78 35.62 -4.04
N PHE A 918 -8.90 35.01 -4.43
CA PHE A 918 -9.31 35.02 -5.82
C PHE A 918 -9.87 36.37 -6.24
N GLN A 919 -10.73 36.98 -5.43
CA GLN A 919 -11.34 38.26 -5.76
C GLN A 919 -10.28 39.34 -6.03
N ASP A 920 -9.17 39.33 -5.28
CA ASP A 920 -8.24 40.44 -5.27
C ASP A 920 -6.79 40.08 -5.68
N ILE A 921 -6.39 38.81 -5.75
CA ILE A 921 -5.03 38.43 -6.17
C ILE A 921 -5.08 37.58 -7.44
N MET A 922 -5.71 36.42 -7.39
CA MET A 922 -5.65 35.43 -8.47
C MET A 922 -6.64 35.70 -9.61
N GLY A 923 -7.72 36.43 -9.35
CA GLY A 923 -8.74 36.74 -10.35
C GLY A 923 -8.21 37.57 -11.50
N ASP A 924 -7.29 38.50 -11.23
CA ASP A 924 -6.61 39.30 -12.26
C ASP A 924 -5.66 38.42 -13.09
N ILE A 925 -4.93 37.51 -12.43
CA ILE A 925 -4.05 36.54 -13.09
C ILE A 925 -4.85 35.64 -14.05
N PHE A 926 -5.99 35.13 -13.58
CA PHE A 926 -6.88 34.30 -14.39
C PHE A 926 -7.52 35.11 -15.51
N SER A 927 -7.84 36.38 -15.27
CA SER A 927 -8.39 37.26 -16.30
C SER A 927 -7.37 37.53 -17.42
N MET A 928 -6.07 37.51 -17.13
CA MET A 928 -5.02 37.50 -18.16
C MET A 928 -4.88 36.15 -18.90
N GLY A 929 -5.63 35.12 -18.50
CA GLY A 929 -5.60 33.76 -19.05
C GLY A 929 -4.65 32.80 -18.33
N PHE A 930 -3.86 33.28 -17.36
CA PHE A 930 -2.94 32.42 -16.62
C PHE A 930 -3.68 31.51 -15.66
N GLY A 931 -3.28 30.25 -15.61
CA GLY A 931 -3.81 29.27 -14.68
C GLY A 931 -3.03 27.97 -14.76
N PRO A 932 -3.42 26.94 -13.98
CA PRO A 932 -2.65 25.72 -13.84
C PRO A 932 -2.47 25.01 -15.17
N PHE A 933 -1.22 24.73 -15.52
CA PHE A 933 -0.82 23.87 -16.61
C PHE A 933 0.08 22.79 -16.03
N ARG A 934 -0.36 21.52 -16.08
CA ARG A 934 0.37 20.39 -15.50
C ARG A 934 0.62 19.32 -16.54
N TRP A 935 1.67 18.54 -16.31
CA TRP A 935 1.97 17.39 -17.15
C TRP A 935 2.54 16.22 -16.35
N VAL A 936 2.43 15.03 -16.95
CA VAL A 936 2.94 13.77 -16.42
C VAL A 936 3.74 13.07 -17.51
N CYS A 937 4.99 12.72 -17.20
CA CYS A 937 5.86 11.93 -18.07
C CYS A 937 5.48 10.46 -17.95
N THR A 938 4.89 9.89 -19.01
CA THR A 938 4.32 8.54 -18.95
C THR A 938 5.37 7.42 -18.98
N SER A 939 6.64 7.77 -19.14
CA SER A 939 7.81 6.88 -18.97
C SER A 939 8.08 6.51 -17.50
N GLY A 940 7.61 7.34 -16.56
CA GLY A 940 8.00 7.26 -15.15
C GLY A 940 9.46 7.60 -14.88
N ASP A 941 10.20 8.13 -15.86
CA ASP A 941 11.62 8.48 -15.75
C ASP A 941 11.80 9.94 -15.27
N PRO A 942 12.47 10.18 -14.13
CA PRO A 942 12.81 11.54 -13.69
C PRO A 942 13.58 12.36 -14.72
N GLU A 943 14.34 11.72 -15.63
CA GLU A 943 15.09 12.42 -16.67
C GLU A 943 14.16 13.07 -17.71
N ASP A 944 13.05 12.42 -18.07
CA ASP A 944 12.04 13.04 -18.94
C ASP A 944 11.40 14.25 -18.25
N LEU A 945 11.25 14.22 -16.92
CA LEU A 945 10.76 15.35 -16.15
C LEU A 945 11.75 16.53 -16.18
N ARG A 946 13.05 16.28 -16.00
CA ARG A 946 14.08 17.33 -16.13
C ARG A 946 14.09 17.99 -17.50
N LYS A 947 13.99 17.18 -18.56
CA LYS A 947 13.94 17.70 -19.94
C LYS A 947 12.68 18.52 -20.19
N THR A 948 11.54 18.09 -19.68
CA THR A 948 10.30 18.87 -19.80
C THR A 948 10.34 20.16 -18.98
N ASP A 949 10.97 20.15 -17.80
CA ASP A 949 11.24 21.37 -17.02
C ASP A 949 12.12 22.36 -17.82
N GLU A 950 13.20 21.88 -18.45
CA GLU A 950 14.09 22.70 -19.30
C GLU A 950 13.36 23.27 -20.53
N ILE A 951 12.57 22.43 -21.22
CA ILE A 951 11.78 22.85 -22.39
C ILE A 951 10.78 23.94 -21.97
N ALA A 952 10.05 23.74 -20.88
CA ALA A 952 9.08 24.72 -20.38
C ALA A 952 9.76 26.05 -20.00
N ALA A 953 10.92 26.00 -19.31
CA ALA A 953 11.69 27.18 -18.96
C ALA A 953 12.14 27.96 -20.21
N ASN A 954 12.64 27.26 -21.24
CA ASN A 954 13.07 27.86 -22.49
C ASN A 954 11.92 28.50 -23.26
N VAL A 955 10.77 27.83 -23.36
CA VAL A 955 9.57 28.39 -24.00
C VAL A 955 9.10 29.65 -23.26
N ILE A 956 9.05 29.63 -21.93
CA ILE A 956 8.64 30.81 -21.14
C ILE A 956 9.64 31.96 -21.35
N LYS A 957 10.95 31.68 -21.40
CA LYS A 957 11.98 32.68 -21.68
C LYS A 957 11.79 33.33 -23.06
N GLU A 958 11.44 32.54 -24.08
CA GLU A 958 11.11 33.06 -25.41
C GLU A 958 9.86 33.95 -25.37
N LEU A 959 8.81 33.54 -24.65
CA LEU A 959 7.58 34.32 -24.50
C LEU A 959 7.84 35.64 -23.76
N CYS A 960 8.72 35.64 -22.76
CA CYS A 960 9.18 36.86 -22.09
C CYS A 960 9.84 37.83 -23.08
N SER A 961 10.52 37.35 -24.12
CA SER A 961 11.16 38.24 -25.12
C SER A 961 10.16 38.96 -26.04
N LEU A 962 8.91 38.49 -26.11
CA LEU A 962 7.87 39.09 -26.94
C LEU A 962 7.36 40.41 -26.35
N LYS A 963 6.71 41.23 -27.18
CA LYS A 963 6.04 42.46 -26.75
C LYS A 963 4.68 42.13 -26.12
N VAL A 964 4.71 41.80 -24.83
CA VAL A 964 3.53 41.57 -23.97
C VAL A 964 3.44 42.63 -22.86
N PRO A 965 2.25 42.89 -22.28
CA PRO A 965 2.12 43.80 -21.15
C PRO A 965 2.98 43.38 -19.95
N ASN A 966 3.34 44.36 -19.11
CA ASN A 966 4.19 44.13 -17.94
C ASN A 966 3.59 43.12 -16.97
N GLY A 967 2.26 43.16 -16.74
CA GLY A 967 1.58 42.17 -15.88
C GLY A 967 1.73 40.74 -16.39
N VAL A 968 1.58 40.52 -17.70
CA VAL A 968 1.76 39.22 -18.35
C VAL A 968 3.23 38.77 -18.26
N ARG A 969 4.18 39.66 -18.55
CA ARG A 969 5.62 39.40 -18.44
C ARG A 969 5.99 38.97 -17.02
N GLN A 970 5.46 39.65 -16.00
CA GLN A 970 5.71 39.33 -14.60
C GLN A 970 5.24 37.90 -14.27
N GLN A 971 4.03 37.52 -14.71
CA GLN A 971 3.53 36.16 -14.46
C GLN A 971 4.40 35.10 -15.15
N TYR A 972 4.91 35.36 -16.36
CA TYR A 972 5.87 34.44 -16.98
C TYR A 972 7.17 34.33 -16.19
N GLU A 973 7.74 35.44 -15.71
CA GLU A 973 8.99 35.41 -14.93
C GLU A 973 8.82 34.68 -13.59
N ASP A 974 7.70 34.87 -12.89
CA ASP A 974 7.40 34.13 -11.67
C ASP A 974 7.36 32.61 -11.93
N ASN A 975 6.72 32.20 -13.03
CA ASN A 975 6.62 30.80 -13.41
C ASN A 975 7.92 30.22 -13.99
N ARG A 976 8.76 31.05 -14.62
CA ARG A 976 10.13 30.69 -15.02
C ARG A 976 11.00 30.42 -13.79
N ARG A 977 10.96 31.32 -12.81
CA ARG A 977 11.69 31.15 -11.54
C ARG A 977 11.23 29.89 -10.80
N TRP A 978 9.93 29.61 -10.80
CA TRP A 978 9.39 28.37 -10.25
C TRP A 978 9.96 27.13 -10.95
N ILE A 979 9.82 27.03 -12.28
CA ILE A 979 10.19 25.81 -13.01
C ILE A 979 11.70 25.53 -12.95
N GLU A 980 12.54 26.58 -12.97
CA GLU A 980 14.00 26.48 -12.83
C GLU A 980 14.46 26.00 -11.43
N ASN A 981 13.58 26.04 -10.42
CA ASN A 981 13.89 25.64 -9.05
C ASN A 981 13.03 24.47 -8.55
N ALA A 982 12.03 24.02 -9.32
CA ALA A 982 11.06 23.01 -8.88
C ALA A 982 11.70 21.68 -8.49
N GLU A 983 12.77 21.24 -9.18
CA GLU A 983 13.52 20.02 -8.83
C GLU A 983 14.15 20.12 -7.44
N LYS A 984 14.72 21.27 -7.07
CA LYS A 984 15.38 21.50 -5.77
C LYS A 984 14.43 21.41 -4.58
N HIS A 985 13.12 21.51 -4.83
CA HIS A 985 12.11 21.45 -3.79
C HIS A 985 11.59 20.03 -3.51
N GLU A 986 11.98 19.03 -4.34
CA GLU A 986 11.68 17.61 -4.15
C GLU A 986 10.18 17.29 -3.94
N LEU A 987 9.31 17.96 -4.70
CA LEU A 987 7.86 17.90 -4.51
C LEU A 987 7.15 16.75 -5.25
N VAL A 988 7.87 15.95 -6.03
CA VAL A 988 7.30 14.88 -6.86
C VAL A 988 6.89 13.70 -5.99
N VAL A 989 5.63 13.28 -6.11
CA VAL A 989 5.08 12.10 -5.41
C VAL A 989 4.23 11.30 -6.39
N GLY A 990 4.45 9.99 -6.46
CA GLY A 990 3.81 9.11 -7.45
C GLY A 990 4.44 9.27 -8.83
N SER A 991 3.63 9.62 -9.83
CA SER A 991 4.08 9.83 -11.21
C SER A 991 5.02 11.03 -11.36
N GLN A 992 5.95 10.92 -12.31
CA GLN A 992 6.87 12.00 -12.68
C GLN A 992 6.08 13.15 -13.33
N SER A 993 5.83 14.19 -12.56
CA SER A 993 4.84 15.21 -12.88
C SER A 993 5.27 16.59 -12.43
N ARG A 994 4.78 17.61 -13.13
CA ARG A 994 5.07 19.03 -12.86
C ARG A 994 3.86 19.90 -13.12
N ILE A 995 3.88 21.10 -12.53
CA ILE A 995 2.91 22.17 -12.73
C ILE A 995 3.62 23.51 -12.86
N LEU A 996 3.01 24.44 -13.61
CA LEU A 996 3.26 25.87 -13.57
C LEU A 996 1.98 26.61 -14.00
N TYR A 997 1.95 27.94 -13.95
CA TYR A 997 0.89 28.74 -14.56
C TYR A 997 1.31 29.32 -15.89
N SER A 998 0.41 29.25 -16.86
CA SER A 998 0.59 29.88 -18.16
C SER A 998 -0.73 30.28 -18.79
N ASP A 999 -0.69 31.33 -19.61
CA ASP A 999 -1.79 31.79 -20.44
C ASP A 999 -1.98 30.96 -21.72
N GLN A 1000 -2.93 31.36 -22.58
CA GLN A 1000 -3.25 30.66 -23.81
C GLN A 1000 -2.03 30.44 -24.70
N GLN A 1001 -1.23 31.48 -24.95
CA GLN A 1001 -0.07 31.38 -25.83
C GLN A 1001 0.96 30.41 -25.26
N GLY A 1002 1.25 30.51 -23.96
CA GLY A 1002 2.26 29.67 -23.34
C GLY A 1002 1.82 28.22 -23.21
N ARG A 1003 0.54 27.93 -22.87
CA ARG A 1003 0.04 26.55 -22.84
C ARG A 1003 0.18 25.87 -24.20
N CYS A 1004 -0.25 26.54 -25.28
CA CYS A 1004 -0.10 26.01 -26.63
C CYS A 1004 1.38 25.81 -27.00
N SER A 1005 2.23 26.80 -26.71
CA SER A 1005 3.66 26.74 -27.06
C SER A 1005 4.38 25.61 -26.32
N ILE A 1006 4.12 25.44 -25.02
CA ILE A 1006 4.71 24.37 -24.21
C ILE A 1006 4.20 23.01 -24.68
N ALA A 1007 2.89 22.85 -24.89
CA ALA A 1007 2.32 21.59 -25.37
C ALA A 1007 2.87 21.17 -26.74
N LEU A 1008 3.02 22.11 -27.68
CA LEU A 1008 3.61 21.83 -28.98
C LEU A 1008 5.10 21.50 -28.88
N ALA A 1009 5.85 22.19 -28.01
CA ALA A 1009 7.25 21.88 -27.76
C ALA A 1009 7.44 20.49 -27.13
N PHE A 1010 6.59 20.10 -26.17
CA PHE A 1010 6.54 18.76 -25.61
C PHE A 1010 6.22 17.70 -26.66
N ASN A 1011 5.18 17.92 -27.48
CA ASN A 1011 4.83 16.98 -28.53
C ASN A 1011 5.99 16.80 -29.53
N LYS A 1012 6.67 17.88 -29.92
CA LYS A 1012 7.85 17.82 -30.77
C LYS A 1012 9.03 17.11 -30.10
N ALA A 1013 9.19 17.26 -28.80
CA ALA A 1013 10.23 16.57 -28.02
C ALA A 1013 9.97 15.06 -27.89
N VAL A 1014 8.69 14.64 -27.91
CA VAL A 1014 8.33 13.21 -28.02
C VAL A 1014 8.58 12.72 -29.45
N GLU A 1015 8.17 13.48 -30.47
CA GLU A 1015 8.37 13.16 -31.90
C GLU A 1015 9.85 12.90 -32.23
N ASN A 1016 10.75 13.73 -31.72
CA ASN A 1016 12.19 13.62 -31.99
C ASN A 1016 12.96 12.73 -31.00
N GLY A 1017 12.29 12.15 -30.00
CA GLY A 1017 12.88 11.26 -29.00
C GLY A 1017 13.71 11.95 -27.91
N THR A 1018 13.67 13.28 -27.80
CA THR A 1018 14.30 14.01 -26.68
C THR A 1018 13.66 13.60 -25.36
N VAL A 1019 12.32 13.57 -25.32
CA VAL A 1019 11.53 12.94 -24.26
C VAL A 1019 11.17 11.53 -24.72
N SER A 1020 11.42 10.54 -23.87
CA SER A 1020 11.47 9.14 -24.30
C SER A 1020 10.10 8.50 -24.58
N LYS A 1021 9.02 9.05 -24.01
CA LYS A 1021 7.64 8.54 -24.09
C LYS A 1021 6.62 9.68 -24.13
N PRO A 1022 5.36 9.40 -24.53
CA PRO A 1022 4.29 10.38 -24.52
C PRO A 1022 4.14 11.13 -23.19
N ILE A 1023 3.61 12.34 -23.26
CA ILE A 1023 3.33 13.19 -22.10
C ILE A 1023 1.82 13.38 -21.98
N VAL A 1024 1.27 13.21 -20.78
CA VAL A 1024 -0.10 13.64 -20.49
C VAL A 1024 -0.06 15.08 -20.03
N ILE A 1025 -0.77 15.99 -20.69
CA ILE A 1025 -1.05 17.34 -20.19
C ILE A 1025 -2.46 17.40 -19.59
N SER A 1026 -2.63 18.22 -18.56
CA SER A 1026 -3.90 18.42 -17.87
C SER A 1026 -3.85 19.74 -17.08
N ARG A 1027 -4.81 19.96 -16.17
CA ARG A 1027 -4.86 21.09 -15.24
C ARG A 1027 -5.74 20.80 -14.02
N ASP A 1028 -5.68 21.69 -13.04
CA ASP A 1028 -6.74 21.72 -12.02
C ASP A 1028 -8.05 22.22 -12.64
N HIS A 1029 -9.17 21.99 -11.96
CA HIS A 1029 -10.41 22.66 -12.35
C HIS A 1029 -10.40 24.13 -11.88
N HIS A 1030 -9.56 24.47 -10.89
CA HIS A 1030 -9.23 25.83 -10.50
C HIS A 1030 -8.49 26.57 -11.63
N ASP A 1031 -9.23 26.99 -12.66
CA ASP A 1031 -8.69 27.62 -13.86
C ASP A 1031 -9.63 28.71 -14.40
N VAL A 1032 -9.13 29.51 -15.34
CA VAL A 1032 -9.80 30.67 -15.94
C VAL A 1032 -11.21 30.36 -16.47
N SER A 1033 -11.38 29.22 -17.14
CA SER A 1033 -12.63 28.82 -17.81
C SER A 1033 -13.32 27.62 -17.17
N GLY A 1034 -12.55 26.81 -16.42
CA GLY A 1034 -13.01 25.51 -15.97
C GLY A 1034 -14.08 25.57 -14.88
N THR A 1035 -14.20 26.66 -14.13
CA THR A 1035 -15.03 26.68 -12.91
C THR A 1035 -15.88 27.94 -12.78
N ASP A 1036 -17.16 27.74 -12.50
CA ASP A 1036 -18.05 28.75 -11.96
C ASP A 1036 -18.22 28.54 -10.45
N SER A 1037 -17.72 29.49 -9.65
CA SER A 1037 -17.77 29.49 -8.19
C SER A 1037 -17.86 30.92 -7.65
N PRO A 1038 -19.06 31.40 -7.26
CA PRO A 1038 -19.27 32.81 -6.89
C PRO A 1038 -18.48 33.25 -5.66
N TYR A 1039 -17.98 32.30 -4.87
CA TYR A 1039 -17.20 32.54 -3.65
C TYR A 1039 -15.70 32.40 -3.87
N ARG A 1040 -15.26 31.97 -5.06
CA ARG A 1040 -13.86 31.72 -5.37
C ARG A 1040 -13.54 32.07 -6.83
N GLU A 1041 -13.52 31.13 -7.76
CA GLU A 1041 -13.07 31.34 -9.15
C GLU A 1041 -13.84 32.38 -9.97
N THR A 1042 -15.08 32.70 -9.61
CA THR A 1042 -15.87 33.77 -10.22
C THR A 1042 -16.25 34.86 -9.22
N ALA A 1043 -15.54 34.96 -8.10
CA ALA A 1043 -15.79 35.98 -7.09
C ALA A 1043 -15.54 37.41 -7.60
N ASN A 1044 -14.59 37.59 -8.52
CA ASN A 1044 -14.28 38.89 -9.14
C ASN A 1044 -15.19 39.25 -10.32
N ILE A 1045 -16.28 38.51 -10.54
CA ILE A 1045 -17.28 38.79 -11.57
C ILE A 1045 -18.42 39.62 -10.96
N THR A 1046 -18.61 40.81 -11.52
CA THR A 1046 -19.43 41.88 -10.94
C THR A 1046 -20.70 42.20 -11.72
N ASP A 1047 -20.86 41.70 -12.95
CA ASP A 1047 -22.07 41.86 -13.79
C ASP A 1047 -23.31 41.07 -13.30
N GLY A 1048 -23.21 40.41 -12.13
CA GLY A 1048 -24.24 39.52 -11.57
C GLY A 1048 -24.18 38.07 -12.07
N SER A 1049 -23.41 37.76 -13.11
CA SER A 1049 -23.36 36.40 -13.70
C SER A 1049 -22.54 35.40 -12.89
N ALA A 1050 -21.93 35.81 -11.77
CA ALA A 1050 -21.09 34.94 -10.94
C ALA A 1050 -21.78 33.65 -10.45
N TYR A 1051 -23.12 33.64 -10.40
CA TYR A 1051 -23.97 32.50 -10.01
C TYR A 1051 -24.39 31.60 -11.18
N CYS A 1052 -24.13 32.01 -12.42
CA CYS A 1052 -24.36 31.19 -13.61
C CYS A 1052 -23.30 30.07 -13.71
N ALA A 1053 -23.64 28.96 -14.35
CA ALA A 1053 -22.74 27.82 -14.55
C ALA A 1053 -22.40 27.56 -16.04
N ASP A 1054 -22.78 28.50 -16.92
CA ASP A 1054 -22.66 28.33 -18.37
C ASP A 1054 -21.20 28.20 -18.81
N MET A 1055 -20.26 28.93 -18.20
CA MET A 1055 -18.86 28.94 -18.60
C MET A 1055 -18.22 27.56 -18.42
N ALA A 1056 -18.40 26.93 -17.25
CA ALA A 1056 -17.88 25.60 -16.96
C ALA A 1056 -18.48 24.53 -17.87
N ILE A 1057 -19.80 24.60 -18.14
CA ILE A 1057 -20.50 23.68 -19.04
C ILE A 1057 -20.05 23.85 -20.50
N GLN A 1058 -19.94 25.09 -20.98
CA GLN A 1058 -19.42 25.37 -22.31
C GLN A 1058 -17.97 24.91 -22.44
N ASN A 1059 -17.15 25.07 -21.40
CA ASN A 1059 -15.75 24.67 -21.44
C ASN A 1059 -15.60 23.18 -21.72
N VAL A 1060 -16.23 22.33 -20.90
CA VAL A 1060 -16.12 20.87 -21.01
C VAL A 1060 -16.67 20.36 -22.35
N ILE A 1061 -17.75 20.96 -22.87
CA ILE A 1061 -18.30 20.63 -24.18
C ILE A 1061 -17.30 21.02 -25.28
N GLY A 1062 -16.77 22.25 -25.21
CA GLY A 1062 -15.86 22.73 -26.23
C GLY A 1062 -14.50 22.03 -26.23
N ASP A 1063 -14.00 21.58 -25.09
CA ASP A 1063 -12.80 20.73 -24.96
C ASP A 1063 -13.04 19.36 -25.62
N ALA A 1064 -14.20 18.76 -25.37
CA ALA A 1064 -14.58 17.47 -25.95
C ALA A 1064 -14.64 17.53 -27.48
N LEU A 1065 -15.18 18.61 -28.03
CA LEU A 1065 -15.28 18.83 -29.48
C LEU A 1065 -13.94 19.18 -30.14
N ARG A 1066 -12.89 19.44 -29.37
CA ARG A 1066 -11.58 19.91 -29.87
C ARG A 1066 -10.44 18.94 -29.61
N GLY A 1067 -10.74 17.74 -29.12
CA GLY A 1067 -9.80 16.63 -29.11
C GLY A 1067 -9.10 16.35 -27.80
N ALA A 1068 -9.65 16.81 -26.67
CA ALA A 1068 -9.26 16.31 -25.35
C ALA A 1068 -9.27 14.77 -25.33
N THR A 1069 -8.30 14.15 -24.67
CA THR A 1069 -8.28 12.68 -24.52
C THR A 1069 -9.34 12.21 -23.52
N TRP A 1070 -9.59 12.99 -22.48
CA TRP A 1070 -10.79 12.86 -21.65
C TRP A 1070 -11.23 14.23 -21.13
N VAL A 1071 -12.51 14.33 -20.78
CA VAL A 1071 -13.10 15.54 -20.19
C VAL A 1071 -13.91 15.18 -18.94
N ALA A 1072 -14.02 16.12 -18.01
CA ALA A 1072 -14.75 15.94 -16.77
C ALA A 1072 -15.55 17.18 -16.37
N ILE A 1073 -16.77 16.97 -15.86
CA ILE A 1073 -17.61 17.99 -15.23
C ILE A 1073 -18.05 17.53 -13.83
N HIS A 1074 -17.73 18.33 -12.82
CA HIS A 1074 -17.92 18.01 -11.41
C HIS A 1074 -18.80 19.05 -10.71
N ASN A 1075 -19.46 18.61 -9.63
CA ASN A 1075 -20.21 19.45 -8.72
C ASN A 1075 -19.44 19.60 -7.40
N GLY A 1076 -19.20 20.85 -7.01
CA GLY A 1076 -18.77 21.23 -5.68
C GLY A 1076 -17.27 21.22 -5.42
N GLY A 1077 -16.43 21.12 -6.45
CA GLY A 1077 -14.98 21.13 -6.30
C GLY A 1077 -14.50 22.39 -5.56
N GLY A 1078 -13.67 22.23 -4.54
CA GLY A 1078 -13.15 23.35 -3.76
C GLY A 1078 -14.06 23.82 -2.63
N VAL A 1079 -15.04 24.68 -2.92
CA VAL A 1079 -15.87 25.37 -1.90
C VAL A 1079 -16.90 24.44 -1.25
N GLY A 1080 -17.32 23.38 -1.95
CA GLY A 1080 -18.23 22.35 -1.43
C GLY A 1080 -19.41 22.03 -2.35
N TRP A 1081 -20.05 20.89 -2.09
CA TRP A 1081 -21.18 20.37 -2.87
C TRP A 1081 -22.34 21.36 -3.01
N GLY A 1082 -22.79 21.60 -4.25
CA GLY A 1082 -23.91 22.48 -4.59
C GLY A 1082 -23.55 23.94 -4.82
N ASP A 1083 -22.34 24.36 -4.42
CA ASP A 1083 -21.91 25.76 -4.52
C ASP A 1083 -21.04 26.04 -5.76
N VAL A 1084 -20.67 25.01 -6.53
CA VAL A 1084 -19.68 25.09 -7.62
C VAL A 1084 -20.01 24.13 -8.75
N ILE A 1085 -19.81 24.54 -9.99
CA ILE A 1085 -19.72 23.66 -11.15
C ILE A 1085 -18.32 23.83 -11.76
N ASN A 1086 -17.57 22.72 -11.85
CA ASN A 1086 -16.14 22.76 -12.19
C ASN A 1086 -15.74 21.63 -13.13
N GLY A 1087 -15.05 21.96 -14.21
CA GLY A 1087 -14.62 21.05 -15.26
C GLY A 1087 -13.13 21.09 -15.56
N GLY A 1088 -12.64 20.00 -16.16
CA GLY A 1088 -11.26 19.81 -16.52
C GLY A 1088 -11.09 18.81 -17.66
N PHE A 1089 -9.84 18.64 -18.09
CA PHE A 1089 -9.48 17.78 -19.21
C PHE A 1089 -8.18 17.03 -18.91
N GLY A 1090 -7.92 16.00 -19.70
CA GLY A 1090 -6.56 15.50 -19.92
C GLY A 1090 -6.33 15.16 -21.39
N MET A 1091 -5.09 15.29 -21.83
CA MET A 1091 -4.70 15.09 -23.22
C MET A 1091 -3.34 14.40 -23.33
N LEU A 1092 -3.27 13.36 -24.15
CA LEU A 1092 -2.03 12.66 -24.48
C LEU A 1092 -1.32 13.36 -25.65
N LEU A 1093 -0.06 13.72 -25.44
CA LEU A 1093 0.88 14.19 -26.46
C LEU A 1093 1.80 13.04 -26.83
N ASP A 1094 1.50 12.38 -27.95
CA ASP A 1094 2.17 11.17 -28.44
C ASP A 1094 3.23 11.45 -29.52
N GLY A 1095 3.49 12.73 -29.83
CA GLY A 1095 4.42 13.14 -30.89
C GLY A 1095 3.78 13.19 -32.28
N SER A 1096 2.52 12.79 -32.42
CA SER A 1096 1.82 12.82 -33.70
C SER A 1096 1.41 14.24 -34.12
N LYS A 1097 1.22 14.44 -35.42
CA LYS A 1097 0.63 15.67 -35.97
C LYS A 1097 -0.81 15.88 -35.50
N ASP A 1098 -1.54 14.80 -35.26
CA ASP A 1098 -2.91 14.88 -34.76
C ASP A 1098 -2.97 15.34 -33.31
N ALA A 1099 -2.08 14.85 -32.44
CA ALA A 1099 -1.96 15.35 -31.08
C ALA A 1099 -1.58 16.83 -31.05
N ALA A 1100 -0.65 17.28 -31.91
CA ALA A 1100 -0.31 18.70 -32.05
C ALA A 1100 -1.52 19.55 -32.47
N ARG A 1101 -2.28 19.11 -33.48
CA ARG A 1101 -3.49 19.80 -33.96
C ARG A 1101 -4.56 19.88 -32.86
N ARG A 1102 -4.82 18.78 -32.15
CA ARG A 1102 -5.80 18.75 -31.05
C ARG A 1102 -5.35 19.62 -29.87
N ALA A 1103 -4.08 19.56 -29.48
CA ALA A 1103 -3.52 20.38 -28.40
C ALA A 1103 -3.67 21.87 -28.67
N GLN A 1104 -3.34 22.30 -29.90
CA GLN A 1104 -3.54 23.69 -30.31
C GLN A 1104 -5.01 24.09 -30.21
N SER A 1105 -5.90 23.33 -30.87
CA SER A 1105 -7.34 23.62 -30.93
C SER A 1105 -7.99 23.67 -29.55
N MET A 1106 -7.73 22.66 -28.71
CA MET A 1106 -8.32 22.54 -27.38
C MET A 1106 -7.79 23.61 -26.42
N LEU A 1107 -6.46 23.85 -26.36
CA LEU A 1107 -5.89 24.85 -25.44
C LEU A 1107 -6.22 26.29 -25.85
N ASP A 1108 -6.44 26.56 -27.15
CA ASP A 1108 -6.99 27.83 -27.61
C ASP A 1108 -8.37 28.09 -26.97
N TRP A 1109 -9.24 27.09 -26.97
CA TRP A 1109 -10.58 27.17 -26.38
C TRP A 1109 -10.57 27.18 -24.85
N ASP A 1110 -9.88 26.21 -24.23
CA ASP A 1110 -9.85 25.99 -22.78
C ASP A 1110 -9.44 27.25 -22.00
N VAL A 1111 -8.63 28.11 -22.61
CA VAL A 1111 -8.27 29.41 -22.01
C VAL A 1111 -9.17 30.54 -22.51
N SER A 1112 -9.37 30.67 -23.83
CA SER A 1112 -10.03 31.86 -24.39
C SER A 1112 -11.51 31.93 -24.02
N ASN A 1113 -12.18 30.81 -23.74
CA ASN A 1113 -13.57 30.78 -23.28
C ASN A 1113 -13.75 31.62 -22.00
N GLY A 1114 -12.97 31.33 -20.96
CA GLY A 1114 -13.05 32.02 -19.68
C GLY A 1114 -12.54 33.45 -19.75
N VAL A 1115 -11.50 33.72 -20.55
CA VAL A 1115 -11.05 35.11 -20.79
C VAL A 1115 -12.16 35.91 -21.49
N CYS A 1116 -12.82 35.34 -22.50
CA CYS A 1116 -13.95 35.99 -23.17
C CYS A 1116 -15.10 36.27 -22.20
N ARG A 1117 -15.48 35.29 -21.36
CA ARG A 1117 -16.52 35.48 -20.35
C ARG A 1117 -16.15 36.58 -19.36
N ARG A 1118 -14.93 36.54 -18.81
CA ARG A 1118 -14.44 37.55 -17.84
C ARG A 1118 -14.36 38.94 -18.45
N SER A 1119 -13.99 39.03 -19.73
CA SER A 1119 -14.04 40.28 -20.47
C SER A 1119 -15.48 40.80 -20.56
N TRP A 1120 -16.43 39.96 -20.99
CA TRP A 1120 -17.84 40.33 -21.10
C TRP A 1120 -18.40 40.85 -19.76
N SER A 1121 -18.00 40.23 -18.66
CA SER A 1121 -18.39 40.63 -17.30
C SER A 1121 -17.65 41.86 -16.75
N GLY A 1122 -16.90 42.59 -17.59
CA GLY A 1122 -16.31 43.88 -17.24
C GLY A 1122 -14.88 43.86 -16.71
N ASN A 1123 -14.15 42.73 -16.78
CA ASN A 1123 -12.75 42.70 -16.34
C ASN A 1123 -11.79 43.26 -17.41
N GLU A 1124 -11.04 44.30 -17.07
CA GLU A 1124 -10.13 45.01 -17.98
C GLU A 1124 -8.95 44.14 -18.44
N TYR A 1125 -8.34 43.35 -17.54
CA TYR A 1125 -7.25 42.44 -17.91
C TYR A 1125 -7.70 41.40 -18.93
N ALA A 1126 -8.93 40.90 -18.77
CA ALA A 1126 -9.53 39.96 -19.72
C ALA A 1126 -9.86 40.61 -21.06
N TYR A 1127 -10.36 41.85 -21.06
CA TYR A 1127 -10.58 42.62 -22.29
C TYR A 1127 -9.29 42.77 -23.10
N GLU A 1128 -8.19 43.15 -22.44
CA GLU A 1128 -6.89 43.26 -23.12
C GLU A 1128 -6.37 41.90 -23.61
N ALA A 1129 -6.50 40.85 -22.78
CA ALA A 1129 -6.03 39.52 -23.12
C ALA A 1129 -6.79 38.95 -24.33
N ILE A 1130 -8.12 39.01 -24.35
CA ILE A 1130 -8.91 38.45 -25.46
C ILE A 1130 -8.68 39.22 -26.75
N LYS A 1131 -8.53 40.55 -26.69
CA LYS A 1131 -8.21 41.39 -27.86
C LYS A 1131 -6.87 41.02 -28.49
N ARG A 1132 -5.85 40.73 -27.68
CA ARG A 1132 -4.55 40.23 -28.18
C ARG A 1132 -4.69 38.83 -28.80
N THR A 1133 -5.47 37.96 -28.17
CA THR A 1133 -5.71 36.60 -28.69
C THR A 1133 -6.47 36.62 -30.01
N GLU A 1134 -7.49 37.47 -30.16
CA GLU A 1134 -8.25 37.67 -31.41
C GLU A 1134 -7.36 38.10 -32.57
N GLN A 1135 -6.36 38.96 -32.32
CA GLN A 1135 -5.39 39.39 -33.33
C GLN A 1135 -4.43 38.26 -33.77
N ARG A 1136 -4.14 37.30 -32.88
CA ARG A 1136 -3.18 36.21 -33.14
C ARG A 1136 -3.84 34.94 -33.67
N VAL A 1137 -5.04 34.61 -33.18
CA VAL A 1137 -5.74 33.37 -33.48
C VAL A 1137 -6.72 33.59 -34.63
N LYS A 1138 -6.38 33.09 -35.81
CA LYS A 1138 -7.21 33.22 -37.01
C LYS A 1138 -8.58 32.53 -36.80
N GLY A 1139 -9.65 33.27 -37.05
CA GLY A 1139 -11.02 32.76 -36.98
C GLY A 1139 -11.67 32.86 -35.60
N LEU A 1140 -10.94 33.34 -34.58
CA LEU A 1140 -11.55 33.80 -33.35
C LEU A 1140 -12.17 35.18 -33.58
N GLN A 1141 -13.44 35.33 -33.22
CA GLN A 1141 -14.13 36.60 -33.15
C GLN A 1141 -15.05 36.56 -31.94
N VAL A 1142 -14.94 37.55 -31.06
CA VAL A 1142 -15.69 37.57 -29.79
C VAL A 1142 -16.52 38.84 -29.66
N THR A 1143 -17.56 38.79 -28.82
CA THR A 1143 -18.32 39.99 -28.47
C THR A 1143 -17.55 40.78 -27.42
N MET A 1144 -17.04 41.95 -27.81
CA MET A 1144 -16.40 42.87 -26.87
C MET A 1144 -17.48 43.71 -26.15
N PRO A 1145 -17.43 43.85 -24.81
CA PRO A 1145 -18.37 44.69 -24.08
C PRO A 1145 -18.14 46.17 -24.41
N ASN A 1146 -19.23 46.95 -24.47
CA ASN A 1146 -19.15 48.41 -24.50
C ASN A 1146 -19.36 48.94 -23.08
N VAL A 1147 -18.52 49.89 -22.66
CA VAL A 1147 -18.66 50.58 -21.38
C VAL A 1147 -19.82 51.57 -21.48
N VAL A 1148 -20.66 51.64 -20.45
CA VAL A 1148 -21.67 52.71 -20.34
C VAL A 1148 -20.95 54.00 -19.96
N GLU A 1149 -20.96 54.99 -20.85
CA GLU A 1149 -20.21 56.25 -20.64
C GLU A 1149 -20.91 57.21 -19.66
N ASP A 1150 -22.24 57.16 -19.58
CA ASP A 1150 -23.07 58.03 -18.75
C ASP A 1150 -23.94 57.23 -17.78
N GLU A 1151 -23.47 57.11 -16.54
CA GLU A 1151 -24.20 56.44 -15.45
C GLU A 1151 -25.46 57.21 -15.02
N GLN A 1152 -25.58 58.51 -15.32
CA GLN A 1152 -26.76 59.31 -14.95
C GLN A 1152 -28.01 58.92 -15.77
N ILE A 1153 -27.85 58.16 -16.85
CA ILE A 1153 -28.96 57.58 -17.60
C ILE A 1153 -29.87 56.77 -16.66
N PHE A 1154 -29.32 56.15 -15.62
CA PHE A 1154 -30.08 55.31 -14.69
C PHE A 1154 -30.89 56.11 -13.65
N ASP A 1155 -30.45 57.32 -13.28
CA ASP A 1155 -31.06 58.14 -12.21
C ASP A 1155 -32.53 58.53 -12.50
N ASN A 1156 -32.95 58.51 -13.77
CA ASN A 1156 -34.32 58.87 -14.19
C ASN A 1156 -35.14 57.66 -14.68
N LEU A 1157 -34.61 56.43 -14.63
CA LEU A 1157 -35.27 55.24 -15.19
C LEU A 1157 -36.06 54.40 -14.17
N PHE A 1158 -35.70 54.45 -12.88
CA PHE A 1158 -36.25 53.57 -11.84
C PHE A 1158 -36.82 54.32 -10.64
#